data_AF-A0A9P9XX80-F1
#
_entry.id   AF-A0A9P9XX80-F1
#
_cell.length_a   1.000
_cell.length_b   1.000
_cell.length_c   1.000
_cell.angle_alpha   90.00
_cell.angle_beta   90.00
_cell.angle_gamma   90.00
#
_symmetry.space_group_name_H-M   'P 1'
#
loop_
_entity.id
_entity.type
_entity.pdbx_description
1 polymer ?
#
loop_
_entity_poly.entity_id
_entity_poly.type
_entity_poly.pdbx_seq_one_letter_code
_entity_poly.pdbx_strand_id
1 'polypeptide(L)'
;MEPAVDISQLQACGHAVAGHAGTMQDPDGNLFIKPCTNQELDFYQAVYDKAKEEEAVEEELENKFLADGLNPEDIDARIDDWRDLNPDATKWRDLKSIMPEFMGSLNLSGSADLAVSELVAAVVGDTGDAAKDKEQAAKLIDKQEQEQEASETIPEEWVPTNGGKISTDKAIVLGNSSVGYKHPNILDLKLGKVLYAPGAPEKKKLKMDKLSAATTHAKYGFRIAGMKTFRGSTDESKLNEEEYMVYDKEYGRTLVNNDTLVNDIAKFLFNERAGIDRPLAKAVCRAISHEVERIETILSRIGVTMFSASLLIVVEGDGKALRTAIKQHNTLAEALDAGEPSTVKLENRVDSGIALQDEDDEEDELGYPPTWSVNLIDFAHASFLKDDSGNITTEPDSNFMDGIRSIKEIFAELGRLWGGKFPKSSSSDQNPKSTSTAIFALTALQSYANVAAMSIPGLGQIPSQTTTASARTITLRPAWEYRFETESGTTLTIKLSNGVAEKDGIELAPRTPYTFANIKSKITTWHGCELDIEGATASESVAEYATLVDNPGNALLNLHARLSEMRDSAARERKHGPRILITGPADVGKTTVTRTLASYATKQGSQPLIVNCDPEEGILTLPGTLSAAVFATVMDPEATDGWGSTPTSGPSSVPVKLPIVQYYGQRNAEDEPQFYRELVARLADTASGRMQEDADVKASGVIIDSIDLVAKGGEGYDILAHIVDEFSVNVIVVLGSAEMNDALSKRFGTQQTGVGEPIHVVSLDKSDGAGPRSNMLMERNREAVIKEYFFGDARRTLSPQIQQVDFGSLVIYKLQDGGRLVREQPSSVMQHWTLAIMHASTRDTPETIRAAGVMGYVYVSDVDEERRKVKMLAPVSGRLGDRPMVWGRWPEPYINLLG
;
A
#
# COMPACT_ATOMS: atom_id res chain seq x y z
N MET A 1 2.15 -9.73 11.41
CA MET A 1 2.21 -9.45 9.97
C MET A 1 3.67 -9.26 9.61
N GLU A 2 4.21 -10.02 8.67
CA GLU A 2 5.42 -9.60 7.98
C GLU A 2 4.99 -8.52 6.97
N PRO A 3 5.61 -7.33 6.97
CA PRO A 3 5.26 -6.31 5.98
C PRO A 3 5.65 -6.82 4.59
N ALA A 4 4.81 -6.59 3.59
CA ALA A 4 5.05 -7.00 2.20
C ALA A 4 6.12 -6.10 1.56
N VAL A 5 7.35 -6.17 2.08
CA VAL A 5 8.49 -5.43 1.57
C VAL A 5 9.21 -6.31 0.56
N ASP A 6 9.14 -5.95 -0.71
CA ASP A 6 9.90 -6.61 -1.76
C ASP A 6 11.40 -6.38 -1.53
N ILE A 7 12.10 -7.44 -1.10
CA ILE A 7 13.53 -7.42 -0.78
C ILE A 7 14.36 -6.97 -1.99
N SER A 8 13.87 -7.16 -3.22
CA SER A 8 14.58 -6.75 -4.44
C SER A 8 14.53 -5.24 -4.71
N GLN A 9 13.57 -4.52 -4.11
CA GLN A 9 13.42 -3.07 -4.22
C GLN A 9 14.09 -2.32 -3.07
N LEU A 10 14.56 -3.05 -2.04
CA LEU A 10 15.26 -2.49 -0.91
C LEU A 10 16.56 -1.81 -1.33
N GLN A 11 16.70 -0.55 -0.94
CA GLN A 11 17.89 0.24 -1.19
C GLN A 11 18.76 0.31 0.06
N ALA A 12 20.06 0.49 -0.12
CA ALA A 12 20.95 0.76 1.02
C ALA A 12 20.54 2.08 1.68
N CYS A 13 20.39 2.08 3.02
CA CYS A 13 20.01 3.30 3.73
C CYS A 13 21.15 4.34 3.67
N GLY A 14 20.99 5.38 2.85
CA GLY A 14 21.98 6.44 2.65
C GLY A 14 22.11 7.42 3.83
N HIS A 15 21.16 7.39 4.76
CA HIS A 15 21.08 8.28 5.92
C HIS A 15 21.63 7.68 7.21
N ALA A 16 22.09 6.42 7.20
CA ALA A 16 22.61 5.74 8.39
C ALA A 16 23.92 6.39 8.86
N VAL A 17 23.86 7.13 9.96
CA VAL A 17 25.00 7.86 10.54
C VAL A 17 25.98 6.93 11.27
N ALA A 18 25.47 5.84 11.84
CA ALA A 18 26.22 4.70 12.34
C ALA A 18 25.28 3.49 12.46
N GLY A 19 25.78 2.27 12.21
CA GLY A 19 24.97 1.05 12.25
C GLY A 19 25.71 -0.17 11.72
N HIS A 20 25.08 -1.34 11.81
CA HIS A 20 25.58 -2.58 11.21
C HIS A 20 25.46 -2.51 9.68
N ALA A 21 26.45 -3.02 8.95
CA ALA A 21 26.35 -3.10 7.49
C ALA A 21 25.15 -3.96 7.07
N GLY A 22 24.39 -3.49 6.08
CA GLY A 22 23.22 -4.21 5.54
C GLY A 22 21.86 -3.66 5.95
N THR A 23 21.79 -2.48 6.60
CA THR A 23 20.53 -1.74 6.77
C THR A 23 20.01 -1.24 5.43
N MET A 24 18.71 -1.40 5.22
CA MET A 24 18.01 -1.11 3.99
C MET A 24 16.83 -0.18 4.27
N GLN A 25 16.29 0.42 3.22
CA GLN A 25 15.06 1.19 3.23
C GLN A 25 14.23 0.84 2.00
N ASP A 26 12.93 1.09 2.05
CA ASP A 26 12.05 1.02 0.88
C ASP A 26 12.33 2.19 -0.09
N PRO A 27 11.83 2.13 -1.34
CA PRO A 27 12.07 3.18 -2.33
C PRO A 27 11.59 4.57 -1.90
N ASP A 28 10.52 4.62 -1.12
CA ASP A 28 9.91 5.87 -0.64
C ASP A 28 10.61 6.42 0.61
N GLY A 29 11.50 5.63 1.23
CA GLY A 29 12.24 5.99 2.43
C GLY A 29 11.40 5.98 3.71
N ASN A 30 10.19 5.45 3.68
CA ASN A 30 9.26 5.36 4.81
C ASN A 30 9.63 4.24 5.79
N LEU A 31 10.27 3.17 5.31
CA LEU A 31 10.62 1.99 6.08
C LEU A 31 12.13 1.92 6.33
N PHE A 32 12.50 1.49 7.53
CA PHE A 32 13.86 1.15 7.92
C PHE A 32 13.96 -0.35 8.21
N ILE A 33 14.71 -1.06 7.36
CA ILE A 33 14.87 -2.51 7.42
C ILE A 33 16.27 -2.83 7.95
N LYS A 34 16.36 -3.57 9.05
CA LYS A 34 17.62 -3.89 9.72
C LYS A 34 17.78 -5.40 9.88
N PRO A 35 18.85 -6.02 9.35
CA PRO A 35 19.18 -7.41 9.69
C PRO A 35 19.29 -7.57 11.21
N CYS A 36 18.56 -8.52 11.78
CA CYS A 36 18.39 -8.64 13.22
C CYS A 36 18.58 -10.08 13.71
N THR A 37 18.74 -10.22 15.03
CA THR A 37 18.71 -11.53 15.71
C THR A 37 17.28 -11.89 16.08
N ASN A 38 16.96 -13.19 16.26
CA ASN A 38 15.66 -13.62 16.79
C ASN A 38 15.34 -12.94 18.13
N GLN A 39 16.34 -12.82 19.02
CA GLN A 39 16.18 -12.13 20.31
C GLN A 39 15.71 -10.66 20.15
N GLU A 40 16.20 -9.94 19.14
CA GLU A 40 15.78 -8.56 18.87
C GLU A 40 14.31 -8.53 18.45
N LEU A 41 13.92 -9.43 17.54
CA LEU A 41 12.56 -9.53 17.04
C LEU A 41 11.57 -9.91 18.16
N ASP A 42 11.93 -10.90 18.97
CA ASP A 42 11.13 -11.37 20.12
C ASP A 42 10.90 -10.24 21.14
N PHE A 43 11.89 -9.37 21.33
CA PHE A 43 11.76 -8.22 22.21
C PHE A 43 10.71 -7.22 21.69
N TYR A 44 10.77 -6.84 20.41
CA TYR A 44 9.78 -5.95 19.79
C TYR A 44 8.38 -6.56 19.83
N GLN A 45 8.24 -7.83 19.44
CA GLN A 45 6.96 -8.54 19.44
C GLN A 45 6.36 -8.58 20.84
N ALA A 46 7.17 -8.92 21.86
CA ALA A 46 6.70 -8.98 23.24
C ALA A 46 6.22 -7.63 23.80
N VAL A 47 6.85 -6.51 23.42
CA VAL A 47 6.37 -5.18 23.82
C VAL A 47 5.04 -4.86 23.15
N TYR A 48 4.93 -5.11 21.85
CA TYR A 48 3.74 -4.80 21.06
C TYR A 48 2.52 -5.65 21.46
N ASP A 49 2.71 -6.95 21.69
CA ASP A 49 1.63 -7.84 22.11
C ASP A 49 1.05 -7.40 23.46
N LYS A 50 1.92 -7.05 24.42
CA LYS A 50 1.47 -6.61 25.74
C LYS A 50 0.85 -5.22 25.75
N ALA A 51 1.31 -4.32 24.88
CA ALA A 51 0.65 -3.04 24.69
C ALA A 51 -0.77 -3.22 24.14
N LYS A 52 -0.96 -4.19 23.22
CA LYS A 52 -2.29 -4.55 22.70
C LYS A 52 -3.20 -5.15 23.78
N GLU A 53 -2.64 -5.95 24.70
CA GLU A 53 -3.38 -6.44 25.87
C GLU A 53 -3.84 -5.28 26.77
N GLU A 54 -2.98 -4.27 27.02
CA GLU A 54 -3.34 -3.06 27.78
C GLU A 54 -4.43 -2.23 27.08
N GLU A 55 -4.34 -2.04 25.76
CA GLU A 55 -5.34 -1.33 24.94
C GLU A 55 -6.73 -2.02 25.02
N ALA A 56 -6.77 -3.35 24.95
CA ALA A 56 -8.03 -4.11 25.03
C ALA A 56 -8.72 -3.98 26.41
N VAL A 57 -7.94 -3.84 27.49
CA VAL A 57 -8.48 -3.64 28.84
C VAL A 57 -9.15 -2.26 28.97
N GLU A 58 -8.53 -1.23 28.39
CA GLU A 58 -9.09 0.13 28.37
C GLU A 58 -10.36 0.21 27.52
N GLU A 59 -10.37 -0.45 26.35
CA GLU A 59 -11.56 -0.57 25.48
C GLU A 59 -12.72 -1.29 26.19
N GLU A 60 -12.43 -2.35 26.97
CA GLU A 60 -13.45 -3.02 27.78
C GLU A 60 -14.05 -2.09 28.85
N LEU A 61 -13.22 -1.23 29.46
CA LEU A 61 -13.67 -0.24 30.44
C LEU A 61 -14.49 0.87 29.80
N GLU A 62 -14.07 1.39 28.64
CA GLU A 62 -14.82 2.34 27.82
C GLU A 62 -16.21 1.82 27.49
N ASN A 63 -16.28 0.61 26.94
CA ASN A 63 -17.53 -0.04 26.59
C ASN A 63 -18.44 -0.25 27.80
N LYS A 64 -17.85 -0.54 28.97
CA LYS A 64 -18.58 -0.65 30.22
C LYS A 64 -19.13 0.69 30.70
N PHE A 65 -18.34 1.75 30.69
CA PHE A 65 -18.80 3.08 31.07
C PHE A 65 -19.86 3.63 30.11
N LEU A 66 -19.74 3.33 28.82
CA LEU A 66 -20.76 3.63 27.81
C LEU A 66 -22.06 2.87 28.09
N ALA A 67 -21.98 1.58 28.45
CA ALA A 67 -23.15 0.78 28.83
C ALA A 67 -23.82 1.25 30.13
N ASP A 68 -23.05 1.83 31.05
CA ASP A 68 -23.55 2.45 32.29
C ASP A 68 -24.19 3.84 32.05
N GLY A 69 -24.18 4.34 30.80
CA GLY A 69 -24.88 5.55 30.38
C GLY A 69 -24.10 6.85 30.62
N LEU A 70 -22.77 6.78 30.77
CA LEU A 70 -21.92 7.97 30.85
C LEU A 70 -21.81 8.62 29.46
N ASN A 71 -21.68 9.94 29.44
CA ASN A 71 -21.34 10.67 28.22
C ASN A 71 -19.83 10.57 27.93
N PRO A 72 -19.37 10.85 26.70
CA PRO A 72 -17.96 10.73 26.33
C PRO A 72 -16.99 11.53 27.22
N GLU A 73 -17.32 12.76 27.62
CA GLU A 73 -16.46 13.60 28.47
C GLU A 73 -16.27 12.99 29.88
N ASP A 74 -17.34 12.42 30.44
CA ASP A 74 -17.30 11.72 31.73
C ASP A 74 -16.58 10.37 31.62
N ILE A 75 -16.61 9.71 30.45
CA ILE A 75 -15.88 8.46 30.18
C ILE A 75 -14.36 8.72 30.18
N ASP A 76 -13.91 9.74 29.46
CA ASP A 76 -12.48 10.11 29.39
C ASP A 76 -11.92 10.42 30.79
N ALA A 77 -12.64 11.24 31.57
CA ALA A 77 -12.27 11.54 32.95
C ALA A 77 -12.21 10.27 33.83
N ARG A 78 -13.09 9.28 33.58
CA ARG A 78 -13.13 8.03 34.34
C ARG A 78 -12.00 7.07 33.99
N ILE A 79 -11.57 7.09 32.74
CA ILE A 79 -10.41 6.34 32.27
C ILE A 79 -9.14 6.95 32.84
N ASP A 80 -9.03 8.27 32.87
CA ASP A 80 -7.90 8.96 33.50
C ASP A 80 -7.82 8.67 35.00
N ASP A 81 -8.95 8.75 35.73
CA ASP A 81 -9.05 8.29 37.12
C ASP A 81 -8.57 6.84 37.29
N TRP A 82 -8.94 5.96 36.36
CA TRP A 82 -8.57 4.55 36.41
C TRP A 82 -7.08 4.35 36.13
N ARG A 83 -6.50 5.07 35.15
CA ARG A 83 -5.06 5.06 34.85
C ARG A 83 -4.25 5.56 36.05
N ASP A 84 -4.71 6.60 36.73
CA ASP A 84 -4.07 7.12 37.95
C ASP A 84 -4.09 6.10 39.10
N LEU A 85 -5.17 5.32 39.22
CA LEU A 85 -5.30 4.23 40.20
C LEU A 85 -4.54 2.97 39.79
N ASN A 86 -4.24 2.80 38.51
CA ASN A 86 -3.54 1.64 37.94
C ASN A 86 -2.33 2.11 37.14
N PRO A 87 -1.29 2.67 37.80
CA PRO A 87 -0.12 3.23 37.12
C PRO A 87 0.72 2.18 36.39
N ASP A 88 0.37 0.90 36.46
CA ASP A 88 0.99 -0.18 35.71
C ASP A 88 0.20 -0.59 34.46
N ALA A 89 -1.00 -0.03 34.25
CA ALA A 89 -1.91 -0.38 33.17
C ALA A 89 -1.50 0.17 31.79
N THR A 90 -0.53 1.09 31.75
CA THR A 90 -0.03 1.70 30.50
C THR A 90 1.44 1.42 30.26
N LYS A 91 2.10 0.61 31.09
CA LYS A 91 3.57 0.52 31.07
C LYS A 91 4.12 -0.09 29.78
N TRP A 92 3.35 -0.97 29.12
CA TRP A 92 3.73 -1.53 27.83
C TRP A 92 3.43 -0.57 26.68
N ARG A 93 2.30 0.14 26.71
CA ARG A 93 1.99 1.24 25.77
C ARG A 93 3.04 2.35 25.86
N ASP A 94 3.44 2.70 27.07
CA ASP A 94 4.47 3.70 27.33
C ASP A 94 5.83 3.24 26.81
N LEU A 95 6.22 1.98 27.05
CA LEU A 95 7.45 1.40 26.50
C LEU A 95 7.42 1.35 24.97
N LYS A 96 6.30 0.97 24.35
CA LYS A 96 6.06 1.02 22.90
C LYS A 96 6.24 2.44 22.35
N SER A 97 5.75 3.45 23.08
CA SER A 97 5.78 4.87 22.64
C SER A 97 7.19 5.50 22.54
N ILE A 98 8.20 4.86 23.13
CA ILE A 98 9.60 5.33 23.09
C ILE A 98 10.47 4.49 22.14
N MET A 99 9.88 3.57 21.38
CA MET A 99 10.55 2.71 20.40
C MET A 99 10.13 3.13 18.98
N PRO A 100 10.97 2.90 17.95
CA PRO A 100 10.53 3.03 16.57
C PRO A 100 9.33 2.11 16.30
N GLU A 101 8.44 2.59 15.44
CA GLU A 101 7.24 1.83 15.09
C GLU A 101 7.62 0.48 14.45
N PHE A 102 7.29 -0.62 15.12
CA PHE A 102 7.54 -1.96 14.64
C PHE A 102 6.46 -2.39 13.65
N MET A 103 6.88 -2.68 12.43
CA MET A 103 5.99 -3.02 11.31
C MET A 103 6.08 -4.50 10.93
N GLY A 104 6.99 -5.26 11.56
CA GLY A 104 7.12 -6.72 11.46
C GLY A 104 8.53 -7.20 11.08
N SER A 105 8.63 -8.40 10.51
CA SER A 105 9.91 -9.03 10.10
C SER A 105 9.94 -9.40 8.62
N LEU A 106 11.15 -9.63 8.08
CA LEU A 106 11.40 -10.14 6.73
C LEU A 106 12.42 -11.28 6.76
N ASN A 107 12.26 -12.27 5.88
CA ASN A 107 13.25 -13.33 5.65
C ASN A 107 14.19 -12.96 4.48
N LEU A 108 15.47 -12.72 4.77
CA LEU A 108 16.53 -12.27 3.87
C LEU A 108 17.11 -13.37 2.96
N SER A 109 16.81 -14.65 3.19
CA SER A 109 17.21 -15.76 2.31
C SER A 109 16.24 -15.87 1.13
N GLY A 110 16.68 -15.46 -0.05
CA GLY A 110 15.91 -15.53 -1.28
C GLY A 110 15.52 -16.95 -1.69
N SER A 111 14.43 -17.04 -2.45
CA SER A 111 13.75 -18.17 -3.08
C SER A 111 14.57 -19.10 -3.98
N ALA A 112 15.89 -19.18 -3.82
CA ALA A 112 16.79 -20.01 -4.63
C ALA A 112 17.14 -21.37 -4.00
N ASP A 113 17.04 -21.53 -2.67
CA ASP A 113 17.46 -22.78 -1.99
C ASP A 113 16.31 -23.78 -1.73
N LEU A 114 15.05 -23.39 -1.96
CA LEU A 114 13.88 -24.28 -1.85
C LEU A 114 13.67 -25.15 -3.11
N ALA A 115 14.33 -24.84 -4.23
CA ALA A 115 14.16 -25.53 -5.50
C ALA A 115 14.93 -26.87 -5.63
N VAL A 116 15.79 -27.21 -4.66
CA VAL A 116 16.65 -28.41 -4.74
C VAL A 116 16.09 -29.59 -3.96
N SER A 117 15.21 -29.38 -2.97
CA SER A 117 14.60 -30.47 -2.19
C SER A 117 13.36 -31.09 -2.85
N GLU A 118 12.58 -30.32 -3.63
CA GLU A 118 11.39 -30.85 -4.32
C GLU A 118 11.70 -31.61 -5.62
N LEU A 119 12.84 -31.33 -6.27
CA LEU A 119 13.21 -32.00 -7.53
C LEU A 119 13.64 -33.47 -7.34
N VAL A 120 13.97 -33.88 -6.11
CA VAL A 120 14.37 -35.27 -5.80
C VAL A 120 13.15 -36.17 -5.60
N ALA A 121 11.97 -35.62 -5.30
CA ALA A 121 10.73 -36.38 -5.12
C ALA A 121 10.04 -36.75 -6.46
N ALA A 122 10.42 -36.11 -7.57
CA ALA A 122 9.78 -36.30 -8.88
C ALA A 122 10.43 -37.40 -9.76
N VAL A 123 11.48 -38.09 -9.27
CA VAL A 123 12.20 -39.13 -10.04
C VAL A 123 12.16 -40.49 -9.33
N VAL A 124 10.97 -41.02 -9.02
CA VAL A 124 10.74 -42.47 -8.92
C VAL A 124 9.31 -42.78 -9.38
N GLY A 125 9.16 -43.04 -10.68
CA GLY A 125 7.97 -43.65 -11.24
C GLY A 125 8.13 -45.17 -11.30
N ASP A 126 7.14 -45.87 -10.75
CA ASP A 126 6.66 -47.18 -11.20
C ASP A 126 7.63 -48.38 -11.05
N THR A 127 7.60 -49.06 -9.90
CA THR A 127 7.53 -50.53 -9.75
C THR A 127 7.70 -50.98 -8.28
N GLY A 128 6.62 -51.51 -7.67
CA GLY A 128 6.67 -52.54 -6.61
C GLY A 128 7.02 -52.16 -5.15
N ASP A 129 6.07 -52.40 -4.24
CA ASP A 129 6.18 -52.52 -2.76
C ASP A 129 6.40 -51.26 -1.89
N ALA A 130 5.33 -50.45 -1.78
CA ALA A 130 5.21 -49.24 -0.96
C ALA A 130 5.40 -49.38 0.58
N ALA A 131 5.75 -50.56 1.10
CA ALA A 131 5.97 -50.79 2.53
C ALA A 131 7.45 -50.70 2.95
N LYS A 132 8.40 -50.89 2.03
CA LYS A 132 9.84 -50.78 2.32
C LYS A 132 10.38 -49.36 2.15
N ASP A 133 9.74 -48.55 1.32
CA ASP A 133 10.20 -47.19 0.98
C ASP A 133 9.95 -46.18 2.11
N LYS A 134 8.90 -46.37 2.93
CA LYS A 134 8.64 -45.54 4.11
C LYS A 134 9.69 -45.72 5.22
N GLU A 135 10.26 -46.92 5.35
CA GLU A 135 11.29 -47.19 6.38
C GLU A 135 12.67 -46.65 5.95
N GLN A 136 12.94 -46.56 4.64
CA GLN A 136 14.14 -45.91 4.11
C GLN A 136 14.06 -44.38 4.14
N ALA A 137 12.89 -43.80 3.87
CA ALA A 137 12.68 -42.35 3.98
C ALA A 137 12.81 -41.86 5.44
N ALA A 138 12.28 -42.60 6.41
CA ALA A 138 12.42 -42.26 7.84
C ALA A 138 13.89 -42.29 8.30
N LYS A 139 14.71 -43.24 7.80
CA LYS A 139 16.14 -43.34 8.13
C LYS A 139 17.00 -42.27 7.46
N LEU A 140 16.52 -41.65 6.36
CA LEU A 140 17.19 -40.52 5.72
C LEU A 140 16.89 -39.19 6.43
N ILE A 141 15.68 -39.04 6.97
CA ILE A 141 15.28 -37.89 7.79
C ILE A 141 16.01 -37.91 9.15
N ASP A 142 16.05 -39.06 9.85
CA ASP A 142 16.83 -39.22 11.09
C ASP A 142 18.33 -38.93 10.89
N LYS A 143 18.86 -39.21 9.69
CA LYS A 143 20.27 -38.96 9.37
C LYS A 143 20.53 -37.49 9.03
N GLN A 144 19.56 -36.78 8.45
CA GLN A 144 19.64 -35.33 8.24
C GLN A 144 19.45 -34.56 9.55
N GLU A 145 18.56 -35.00 10.45
CA GLU A 145 18.40 -34.39 11.78
C GLU A 145 19.66 -34.61 12.65
N GLN A 146 20.31 -35.78 12.58
CA GLN A 146 21.59 -36.02 13.26
C GLN A 146 22.79 -35.27 12.64
N GLU A 147 22.78 -34.98 11.34
CA GLU A 147 23.82 -34.17 10.69
C GLU A 147 23.63 -32.67 10.94
N GLN A 148 22.40 -32.22 11.25
CA GLN A 148 22.08 -30.83 11.59
C GLN A 148 22.34 -30.52 13.09
N GLU A 149 22.13 -31.48 14.00
CA GLU A 149 22.59 -31.39 15.40
C GLU A 149 24.12 -31.42 15.55
N ALA A 150 24.86 -31.99 14.58
CA ALA A 150 26.32 -32.05 14.60
C ALA A 150 27.03 -30.74 14.20
N SER A 151 26.29 -29.71 13.76
CA SER A 151 26.85 -28.41 13.36
C SER A 151 26.81 -27.34 14.46
N GLU A 152 26.25 -27.61 15.65
CA GLU A 152 26.42 -26.75 16.82
C GLU A 152 27.68 -27.11 17.61
N THR A 153 28.84 -27.00 16.96
CA THR A 153 30.11 -26.89 17.69
C THR A 153 30.48 -25.41 17.80
N ILE A 154 30.42 -24.89 19.03
CA ILE A 154 30.84 -23.52 19.37
C ILE A 154 32.31 -23.36 18.96
N PRO A 155 32.68 -22.46 18.02
CA PRO A 155 34.07 -22.19 17.75
C PRO A 155 34.69 -21.55 19.00
N GLU A 156 35.74 -22.16 19.56
CA GLU A 156 36.47 -21.66 20.75
C GLU A 156 37.12 -20.27 20.53
N GLU A 157 37.04 -19.69 19.33
CA GLU A 157 37.68 -18.42 18.99
C GLU A 157 36.68 -17.35 18.50
N TRP A 158 36.34 -16.40 19.39
CA TRP A 158 35.53 -15.23 19.06
C TRP A 158 36.30 -14.28 18.13
N VAL A 159 35.82 -14.14 16.89
CA VAL A 159 36.34 -13.18 15.89
C VAL A 159 35.44 -11.93 15.89
N PRO A 160 36.00 -10.71 16.09
CA PRO A 160 35.21 -9.48 15.99
C PRO A 160 34.67 -9.29 14.57
N THR A 161 33.39 -8.95 14.42
CA THR A 161 32.77 -8.67 13.12
C THR A 161 33.31 -7.41 12.44
N ASN A 162 34.03 -6.52 13.14
CA ASN A 162 34.61 -5.27 12.61
C ASN A 162 33.62 -4.39 11.80
N GLY A 163 32.31 -4.45 12.11
CA GLY A 163 31.25 -3.73 11.38
C GLY A 163 30.69 -4.49 10.17
N GLY A 164 31.09 -5.76 9.97
CA GLY A 164 30.54 -6.65 8.97
C GLY A 164 29.07 -7.01 9.21
N LYS A 165 28.42 -7.44 8.12
CA LYS A 165 27.01 -7.85 8.08
C LYS A 165 26.76 -8.96 9.12
N ILE A 166 25.67 -8.83 9.87
CA ILE A 166 25.20 -9.90 10.75
C ILE A 166 24.83 -11.09 9.87
N SER A 167 25.37 -12.27 10.16
CA SER A 167 24.97 -13.50 9.49
C SER A 167 23.61 -13.92 10.04
N THR A 168 22.55 -13.47 9.39
CA THR A 168 21.16 -13.74 9.72
C THR A 168 20.35 -13.80 8.43
N ASP A 169 19.36 -14.67 8.42
CA ASP A 169 18.33 -14.78 7.39
C ASP A 169 17.09 -13.94 7.74
N LYS A 170 17.12 -13.12 8.80
CA LYS A 170 16.01 -12.26 9.22
C LYS A 170 16.37 -10.79 9.31
N ALA A 171 15.41 -9.94 8.99
CA ALA A 171 15.44 -8.52 9.26
C ALA A 171 14.19 -8.07 10.01
N ILE A 172 14.35 -7.04 10.84
CA ILE A 172 13.27 -6.29 11.44
C ILE A 172 12.90 -5.11 10.54
N VAL A 173 11.62 -4.80 10.46
CA VAL A 173 11.09 -3.66 9.71
C VAL A 173 10.49 -2.66 10.68
N LEU A 174 10.99 -1.43 10.60
CA LEU A 174 10.65 -0.32 11.48
C LEU A 174 10.20 0.89 10.65
N GLY A 175 9.35 1.75 11.19
CA GLY A 175 9.08 3.07 10.61
C GLY A 175 10.33 3.94 10.64
N ASN A 176 10.63 4.64 9.54
CA ASN A 176 11.83 5.47 9.45
C ASN A 176 11.66 6.80 10.21
N SER A 177 12.41 6.96 11.30
CA SER A 177 12.34 8.14 12.19
C SER A 177 12.80 9.46 11.55
N SER A 178 13.35 9.45 10.33
CA SER A 178 13.76 10.67 9.62
C SER A 178 12.72 11.18 8.60
N VAL A 179 11.60 10.47 8.41
CA VAL A 179 10.53 10.86 7.48
C VAL A 179 9.85 12.14 7.97
N GLY A 180 9.43 12.99 7.03
CA GLY A 180 8.74 14.25 7.31
C GLY A 180 9.65 15.43 7.66
N TYR A 181 10.90 15.19 8.07
CA TYR A 181 11.90 16.24 8.25
C TYR A 181 12.40 16.73 6.89
N LYS A 182 12.60 18.03 6.74
CA LYS A 182 13.18 18.63 5.55
C LYS A 182 14.68 18.36 5.47
N HIS A 183 15.40 18.58 6.58
CA HIS A 183 16.84 18.32 6.68
C HIS A 183 17.19 17.69 8.04
N PRO A 184 16.95 16.39 8.26
CA PRO A 184 17.12 15.76 9.57
C PRO A 184 18.59 15.76 10.04
N ASN A 185 18.85 16.43 11.16
CA ASN A 185 20.02 16.16 11.98
C ASN A 185 19.76 14.88 12.78
N ILE A 186 20.72 13.95 12.80
CA ILE A 186 20.60 12.67 13.51
C ILE A 186 21.77 12.50 14.50
N LEU A 187 21.47 12.12 15.74
CA LEU A 187 22.44 11.84 16.79
C LEU A 187 22.14 10.48 17.43
N ASP A 188 23.06 9.54 17.31
CA ASP A 188 22.99 8.21 17.91
C ASP A 188 23.88 8.15 19.15
N LEU A 189 23.26 7.96 20.33
CA LEU A 189 23.94 7.86 21.62
C LEU A 189 23.89 6.43 22.13
N LYS A 190 25.01 5.71 22.03
CA LYS A 190 25.09 4.31 22.50
C LYS A 190 25.21 4.27 24.01
N LEU A 191 24.32 3.51 24.65
CA LEU A 191 24.11 3.43 26.10
C LEU A 191 24.86 2.25 26.73
N GLY A 192 25.08 2.34 28.04
CA GLY A 192 25.65 1.28 28.88
C GLY A 192 27.06 1.60 29.38
N LYS A 193 27.37 1.28 30.64
CA LYS A 193 28.77 1.17 31.12
C LYS A 193 29.37 -0.19 30.81
N VAL A 194 28.54 -1.22 30.89
CA VAL A 194 28.80 -2.59 30.44
C VAL A 194 28.20 -2.76 29.05
N LEU A 195 29.05 -3.08 28.07
CA LEU A 195 28.67 -3.10 26.65
C LEU A 195 28.42 -4.51 26.10
N TYR A 196 28.34 -5.52 26.97
CA TYR A 196 28.17 -6.92 26.59
C TYR A 196 27.15 -7.61 27.50
N ALA A 197 26.38 -8.52 26.91
CA ALA A 197 25.41 -9.34 27.64
C ALA A 197 26.08 -10.38 28.57
N PRO A 198 25.35 -10.88 29.59
CA PRO A 198 25.75 -12.04 30.38
C PRO A 198 26.08 -13.23 29.47
N GLY A 199 27.18 -13.93 29.74
CA GLY A 199 27.66 -15.05 28.91
C GLY A 199 28.60 -14.68 27.74
N ALA A 200 28.91 -13.39 27.51
CA ALA A 200 29.87 -13.01 26.47
C ALA A 200 31.27 -13.66 26.69
N PRO A 201 31.99 -14.08 25.61
CA PRO A 201 33.34 -14.63 25.71
C PRO A 201 34.34 -13.69 26.38
N GLU A 202 35.32 -14.21 27.13
CA GLU A 202 36.28 -13.38 27.89
C GLU A 202 37.04 -12.38 27.02
N LYS A 203 37.45 -12.79 25.81
CA LYS A 203 38.09 -11.88 24.83
C LYS A 203 37.19 -10.69 24.46
N LYS A 204 35.88 -10.91 24.30
CA LYS A 204 34.87 -9.85 24.01
C LYS A 204 34.69 -8.92 25.22
N LYS A 205 34.59 -9.48 26.43
CA LYS A 205 34.49 -8.73 27.69
C LYS A 205 35.66 -7.78 27.86
N LEU A 206 36.90 -8.30 27.80
CA LEU A 206 38.12 -7.50 27.93
C LEU A 206 38.23 -6.37 26.90
N LYS A 207 37.81 -6.60 25.65
CA LYS A 207 37.81 -5.57 24.60
C LYS A 207 36.77 -4.49 24.87
N MET A 208 35.57 -4.88 25.30
CA MET A 208 34.48 -3.94 25.60
C MET A 208 34.74 -3.14 26.88
N ASP A 209 35.38 -3.74 27.90
CA ASP A 209 35.82 -3.04 29.10
C ASP A 209 36.86 -1.97 28.76
N LYS A 210 37.84 -2.30 27.91
CA LYS A 210 38.81 -1.31 27.40
C LYS A 210 38.15 -0.18 26.63
N LEU A 211 37.15 -0.49 25.78
CA LEU A 211 36.41 0.52 25.04
C LEU A 211 35.59 1.42 25.97
N SER A 212 34.91 0.84 26.96
CA SER A 212 34.16 1.59 27.97
C SER A 212 35.08 2.54 28.74
N ALA A 213 36.24 2.06 29.18
CA ALA A 213 37.26 2.84 29.88
C ALA A 213 37.91 3.95 29.03
N ALA A 214 38.04 3.74 27.72
CA ALA A 214 38.69 4.69 26.80
C ALA A 214 37.75 5.77 26.23
N THR A 215 36.45 5.69 26.50
CA THR A 215 35.44 6.59 25.93
C THR A 215 34.58 7.21 27.03
N THR A 216 33.60 8.04 26.65
CA THR A 216 32.69 8.69 27.60
C THR A 216 31.75 7.73 28.33
N HIS A 217 31.67 6.45 27.90
CA HIS A 217 30.88 5.42 28.58
C HIS A 217 31.23 5.29 30.06
N ALA A 218 32.52 5.25 30.41
CA ALA A 218 32.93 5.04 31.80
C ALA A 218 32.38 6.12 32.76
N LYS A 219 32.37 7.38 32.33
CA LYS A 219 31.92 8.52 33.15
C LYS A 219 30.41 8.75 33.02
N TYR A 220 29.91 8.84 31.80
CA TYR A 220 28.56 9.30 31.50
C TYR A 220 27.58 8.16 31.18
N GLY A 221 28.03 6.91 31.07
CA GLY A 221 27.16 5.79 30.72
C GLY A 221 26.72 5.76 29.25
N PHE A 222 27.25 6.63 28.40
CA PHE A 222 27.00 6.63 26.95
C PHE A 222 28.17 7.21 26.14
N ARG A 223 28.16 7.00 24.82
CA ARG A 223 29.01 7.73 23.86
C ARG A 223 28.23 8.13 22.60
N ILE A 224 28.74 9.13 21.89
CA ILE A 224 28.29 9.42 20.52
C ILE A 224 28.74 8.26 19.62
N ALA A 225 27.79 7.51 19.06
CA ALA A 225 28.06 6.43 18.12
C ALA A 225 28.05 6.92 16.66
N GLY A 226 27.26 7.94 16.37
CA GLY A 226 27.26 8.67 15.11
C GLY A 226 26.53 10.00 15.27
N MET A 227 26.91 11.01 14.49
CA MET A 227 26.20 12.30 14.43
C MET A 227 26.23 12.86 13.00
N LYS A 228 25.10 13.34 12.47
CA LYS A 228 24.96 13.98 11.15
C LYS A 228 24.27 15.33 11.36
N THR A 229 24.84 16.39 10.81
CA THR A 229 24.35 17.77 11.00
C THR A 229 24.32 18.54 9.68
N PHE A 230 23.15 19.05 9.30
CA PHE A 230 22.93 19.86 8.12
C PHE A 230 23.72 21.16 8.22
N ARG A 231 24.52 21.44 7.19
CA ARG A 231 25.45 22.58 7.09
C ARG A 231 26.39 22.73 8.29
N GLY A 232 26.69 21.65 9.01
CA GLY A 232 27.35 21.65 10.34
C GLY A 232 28.76 22.23 10.41
N SER A 233 29.29 22.76 9.32
CA SER A 233 30.60 23.39 9.21
C SER A 233 30.52 24.62 8.30
N THR A 234 31.26 25.67 8.68
CA THR A 234 31.50 26.83 7.81
C THR A 234 32.50 26.51 6.70
N ASP A 235 33.30 25.47 6.86
CA ASP A 235 34.21 24.93 5.85
C ASP A 235 33.44 23.95 4.97
N GLU A 236 33.18 24.34 3.73
CA GLU A 236 32.45 23.56 2.72
C GLU A 236 33.14 22.25 2.36
N SER A 237 34.46 22.16 2.51
CA SER A 237 35.19 20.93 2.22
C SER A 237 34.88 19.78 3.18
N LYS A 238 34.24 20.09 4.32
CA LYS A 238 33.81 19.10 5.33
C LYS A 238 32.36 18.66 5.15
N LEU A 239 31.65 19.23 4.18
CA LEU A 239 30.27 18.88 3.87
C LEU A 239 30.25 17.86 2.73
N ASN A 240 29.29 16.94 2.77
CA ASN A 240 29.00 16.05 1.65
C ASN A 240 28.16 16.76 0.57
N GLU A 241 27.80 16.03 -0.49
CA GLU A 241 26.99 16.56 -1.61
C GLU A 241 25.59 17.05 -1.19
N GLU A 242 25.08 16.56 -0.07
CA GLU A 242 23.80 16.95 0.54
C GLU A 242 23.95 18.08 1.58
N GLU A 243 25.12 18.73 1.63
CA GLU A 243 25.49 19.77 2.60
C GLU A 243 25.56 19.32 4.07
N TYR A 244 25.68 18.03 4.37
CA TYR A 244 25.82 17.52 5.74
C TYR A 244 27.27 17.33 6.17
N MET A 245 27.53 17.61 7.46
CA MET A 245 28.74 17.16 8.15
C MET A 245 28.43 15.86 8.90
N VAL A 246 29.22 14.81 8.62
CA VAL A 246 29.07 13.48 9.23
C VAL A 246 30.21 13.22 10.21
N TYR A 247 29.86 12.81 11.41
CA TYR A 247 30.74 12.42 12.51
C TYR A 247 30.55 10.91 12.74
N ASP A 248 31.53 10.13 12.31
CA ASP A 248 31.45 8.67 12.33
C ASP A 248 31.72 8.05 13.71
N LYS A 249 31.71 6.71 13.77
CA LYS A 249 32.01 5.95 14.99
C LYS A 249 33.40 6.21 15.55
N GLU A 250 34.39 6.55 14.73
CA GLU A 250 35.75 6.80 15.18
C GLU A 250 35.86 8.19 15.83
N TYR A 251 35.08 9.16 15.35
CA TYR A 251 34.92 10.46 16.02
C TYR A 251 34.54 10.29 17.50
N GLY A 252 33.47 9.55 17.78
CA GLY A 252 33.01 9.31 19.15
C GLY A 252 33.93 8.42 20.00
N ARG A 253 34.79 7.60 19.37
CA ARG A 253 35.74 6.72 20.07
C ARG A 253 37.07 7.37 20.40
N THR A 254 37.51 8.32 19.58
CA THR A 254 38.90 8.81 19.61
C THR A 254 39.01 10.31 19.79
N LEU A 255 38.02 11.08 19.35
CA LEU A 255 38.06 12.55 19.40
C LEU A 255 37.19 13.11 20.53
N VAL A 256 36.03 12.50 20.79
CA VAL A 256 35.15 12.88 21.89
C VAL A 256 35.67 12.30 23.21
N ASN A 257 35.81 13.14 24.22
CA ASN A 257 36.19 12.75 25.57
C ASN A 257 35.33 13.47 26.61
N ASN A 258 35.61 13.22 27.89
CA ASN A 258 34.79 13.73 29.00
C ASN A 258 34.73 15.27 29.07
N ASP A 259 35.73 15.97 28.54
CA ASP A 259 35.80 17.44 28.57
C ASP A 259 35.18 18.07 27.32
N THR A 260 35.11 17.33 26.21
CA THR A 260 34.57 17.83 24.94
C THR A 260 33.12 17.43 24.68
N LEU A 261 32.62 16.37 25.33
CA LEU A 261 31.30 15.77 25.08
C LEU A 261 30.16 16.80 25.00
N VAL A 262 30.07 17.72 25.97
CA VAL A 262 29.01 18.74 25.99
C VAL A 262 29.10 19.67 24.77
N ASN A 263 30.32 20.08 24.41
CA ASN A 263 30.56 20.91 23.22
C ASN A 263 30.34 20.13 21.91
N ASP A 264 30.57 18.81 21.91
CA ASP A 264 30.31 17.95 20.75
C ASP A 264 28.80 17.75 20.53
N ILE A 265 28.03 17.54 21.59
CA ILE A 265 26.55 17.52 21.52
C ILE A 265 26.02 18.93 21.16
N ALA A 266 26.67 20.00 21.58
CA ALA A 266 26.28 21.36 21.19
C ALA A 266 26.30 21.58 19.67
N LYS A 267 27.22 20.93 18.94
CA LYS A 267 27.31 21.01 17.46
C LYS A 267 26.10 20.39 16.76
N PHE A 268 25.42 19.43 17.41
CA PHE A 268 24.20 18.80 16.89
C PHE A 268 23.02 19.77 16.83
N LEU A 269 22.94 20.68 17.81
CA LEU A 269 21.76 21.51 18.08
C LEU A 269 21.91 22.96 17.66
N PHE A 270 23.13 23.44 17.44
CA PHE A 270 23.40 24.83 17.14
C PHE A 270 24.27 24.96 15.89
N ASN A 271 23.72 25.66 14.90
CA ASN A 271 24.43 25.96 13.67
C ASN A 271 23.88 27.22 13.00
N GLU A 272 24.63 28.34 13.10
CA GLU A 272 24.25 29.62 12.51
C GLU A 272 24.11 29.54 10.98
N ARG A 273 24.95 28.74 10.30
CA ARG A 273 24.89 28.57 8.84
C ARG A 273 23.60 27.90 8.37
N ALA A 274 23.03 27.03 9.21
CA ALA A 274 21.74 26.40 8.96
C ALA A 274 20.55 27.26 9.46
N GLY A 275 20.80 28.46 10.01
CA GLY A 275 19.75 29.33 10.54
C GLY A 275 19.26 28.95 11.95
N ILE A 276 19.94 28.02 12.63
CA ILE A 276 19.64 27.62 14.01
C ILE A 276 20.42 28.51 14.97
N ASP A 277 19.73 29.47 15.57
CA ASP A 277 20.30 30.37 16.58
C ASP A 277 20.20 29.79 18.00
N ARG A 278 20.81 30.48 18.97
CA ARG A 278 20.82 30.04 20.38
C ARG A 278 19.42 29.92 21.00
N PRO A 279 18.47 30.86 20.76
CA PRO A 279 17.08 30.68 21.19
C PRO A 279 16.44 29.40 20.67
N LEU A 280 16.62 29.10 19.37
CA LEU A 280 16.05 27.90 18.75
C LEU A 280 16.70 26.63 19.30
N ALA A 281 18.03 26.60 19.37
CA ALA A 281 18.79 25.49 19.96
C ALA A 281 18.40 25.24 21.42
N LYS A 282 18.15 26.30 22.20
CA LYS A 282 17.67 26.22 23.59
C LYS A 282 16.28 25.62 23.71
N ALA A 283 15.35 25.98 22.81
CA ALA A 283 14.00 25.44 22.82
C ALA A 283 14.04 23.93 22.57
N VAL A 284 14.79 23.49 21.56
CA VAL A 284 14.98 22.07 21.23
C VAL A 284 15.68 21.32 22.38
N CYS A 285 16.72 21.89 23.01
CA CYS A 285 17.37 21.28 24.18
C CYS A 285 16.40 20.98 25.31
N ARG A 286 15.49 21.91 25.60
CA ARG A 286 14.52 21.75 26.68
C ARG A 286 13.51 20.67 26.35
N ALA A 287 13.04 20.62 25.10
CA ALA A 287 12.10 19.61 24.64
C ALA A 287 12.73 18.21 24.70
N ILE A 288 13.93 18.03 24.17
CA ILE A 288 14.69 16.78 24.27
C ILE A 288 14.94 16.40 25.73
N SER A 289 15.36 17.34 26.58
CA SER A 289 15.58 17.07 28.01
C SER A 289 14.33 16.54 28.71
N HIS A 290 13.15 17.08 28.37
CA HIS A 290 11.89 16.63 28.93
C HIS A 290 11.50 15.24 28.39
N GLU A 291 11.74 14.97 27.10
CA GLU A 291 11.46 13.65 26.54
C GLU A 291 12.39 12.57 27.13
N VAL A 292 13.66 12.88 27.34
CA VAL A 292 14.59 11.96 28.00
C VAL A 292 14.18 11.70 29.46
N GLU A 293 13.58 12.68 30.14
CA GLU A 293 12.97 12.49 31.46
C GLU A 293 11.73 11.59 31.42
N ARG A 294 10.89 11.72 30.38
CA ARG A 294 9.77 10.82 30.13
C ARG A 294 10.27 9.38 29.93
N ILE A 295 11.29 9.20 29.09
CA ILE A 295 11.93 7.89 28.85
C ILE A 295 12.48 7.31 30.16
N GLU A 296 13.17 8.11 30.99
CA GLU A 296 13.65 7.68 32.31
C GLU A 296 12.50 7.17 33.19
N THR A 297 11.37 7.87 33.19
CA THR A 297 10.18 7.52 33.98
C THR A 297 9.57 6.21 33.51
N ILE A 298 9.45 6.02 32.20
CA ILE A 298 8.89 4.81 31.59
C ILE A 298 9.78 3.60 31.88
N LEU A 299 11.09 3.73 31.67
CA LEU A 299 12.05 2.64 31.91
C LEU A 299 12.20 2.31 33.41
N SER A 300 11.77 3.19 34.32
CA SER A 300 11.73 2.91 35.76
C SER A 300 10.51 2.09 36.19
N ARG A 301 9.51 1.90 35.32
CA ARG A 301 8.28 1.13 35.59
C ARG A 301 8.33 -0.30 35.04
N ILE A 302 9.37 -0.65 34.30
CA ILE A 302 9.50 -1.94 33.65
C ILE A 302 10.95 -2.45 33.72
N GLY A 303 11.13 -3.63 34.31
CA GLY A 303 12.42 -4.28 34.46
C GLY A 303 12.94 -4.75 33.11
N VAL A 304 13.67 -3.88 32.42
CA VAL A 304 14.37 -4.17 31.17
C VAL A 304 15.87 -4.06 31.41
N THR A 305 16.64 -5.00 30.85
CA THR A 305 18.10 -4.90 30.73
C THR A 305 18.48 -4.82 29.27
N MET A 306 19.47 -4.00 28.94
CA MET A 306 19.92 -3.78 27.57
C MET A 306 21.44 -3.59 27.55
N PHE A 307 22.08 -4.22 26.57
CA PHE A 307 23.51 -4.07 26.34
C PHE A 307 23.75 -3.53 24.94
N SER A 308 24.50 -2.42 24.83
CA SER A 308 24.79 -1.78 23.54
C SER A 308 23.55 -1.27 22.79
N ALA A 309 22.44 -0.98 23.49
CA ALA A 309 21.31 -0.21 22.95
C ALA A 309 21.71 1.26 22.72
N SER A 310 20.85 2.00 22.03
CA SER A 310 21.12 3.39 21.63
C SER A 310 19.89 4.28 21.84
N LEU A 311 20.13 5.55 22.16
CA LEU A 311 19.11 6.59 22.13
C LEU A 311 19.33 7.42 20.86
N LEU A 312 18.40 7.33 19.92
CA LEU A 312 18.41 8.04 18.64
C LEU A 312 17.64 9.34 18.78
N ILE A 313 18.29 10.46 18.47
CA ILE A 313 17.69 11.79 18.51
C ILE A 313 17.70 12.36 17.09
N VAL A 314 16.53 12.76 16.59
CA VAL A 314 16.36 13.43 15.30
C VAL A 314 15.84 14.84 15.52
N VAL A 315 16.37 15.83 14.80
CA VAL A 315 15.96 17.24 14.90
C VAL A 315 15.94 17.85 13.50
N GLU A 316 14.98 18.73 13.20
CA GLU A 316 15.01 19.52 11.96
C GLU A 316 16.24 20.43 11.93
N GLY A 317 17.13 20.20 10.96
CA GLY A 317 18.41 20.88 10.81
C GLY A 317 18.35 22.22 10.09
N ASP A 318 17.28 22.53 9.35
CA ASP A 318 17.04 23.84 8.74
C ASP A 318 16.27 24.75 9.70
N GLY A 319 16.93 25.82 10.17
CA GLY A 319 16.36 26.76 11.12
C GLY A 319 15.14 27.53 10.62
N LYS A 320 14.92 27.65 9.30
CA LYS A 320 13.67 28.20 8.75
C LYS A 320 12.54 27.18 8.89
N ALA A 321 12.79 25.93 8.49
CA ALA A 321 11.81 24.84 8.60
C ALA A 321 11.43 24.58 10.06
N LEU A 322 12.42 24.48 10.95
CA LEU A 322 12.21 24.26 12.39
C LEU A 322 11.36 25.38 13.04
N ARG A 323 11.57 26.65 12.66
CA ARG A 323 10.74 27.75 13.17
C ARG A 323 9.30 27.70 12.66
N THR A 324 9.11 27.35 11.40
CA THR A 324 7.78 27.18 10.81
C THR A 324 7.03 26.06 11.52
N ALA A 325 7.67 24.90 11.69
CA ALA A 325 7.11 23.76 12.39
C ALA A 325 6.76 24.10 13.86
N ILE A 326 7.68 24.75 14.59
CA ILE A 326 7.41 25.21 15.96
C ILE A 326 6.23 26.20 16.00
N LYS A 327 6.15 27.13 15.04
CA LYS A 327 5.05 28.09 14.98
C LYS A 327 3.72 27.38 14.74
N GLN A 328 3.67 26.46 13.79
CA GLN A 328 2.47 25.68 13.48
C GLN A 328 2.02 24.86 14.68
N HIS A 329 2.95 24.21 15.37
CA HIS A 329 2.64 23.52 16.62
C HIS A 329 2.08 24.51 17.64
N ASN A 330 2.77 25.61 17.96
CA ASN A 330 2.25 26.58 18.94
C ASN A 330 0.84 27.08 18.62
N THR A 331 0.54 27.37 17.34
CA THR A 331 -0.81 27.77 16.91
C THR A 331 -1.84 26.68 17.19
N LEU A 332 -1.51 25.41 16.92
CA LEU A 332 -2.39 24.28 17.19
C LEU A 332 -2.68 24.13 18.69
N ALA A 333 -1.68 24.35 19.57
CA ALA A 333 -1.87 24.27 21.03
C ALA A 333 -2.80 25.36 21.51
N GLU A 334 -2.61 26.58 21.01
CA GLU A 334 -3.45 27.70 21.37
C GLU A 334 -4.91 27.47 20.94
N ALA A 335 -5.14 26.82 19.79
CA ALA A 335 -6.47 26.43 19.32
C ALA A 335 -7.11 25.31 20.17
N LEU A 336 -6.33 24.28 20.53
CA LEU A 336 -6.80 23.19 21.40
C LEU A 336 -7.13 23.70 22.81
N ASP A 337 -6.28 24.55 23.41
CA ASP A 337 -6.52 25.16 24.72
C ASP A 337 -7.75 26.09 24.71
N ALA A 338 -8.12 26.64 23.55
CA ALA A 338 -9.30 27.48 23.37
C ALA A 338 -10.59 26.70 23.10
N GLY A 339 -10.52 25.36 22.95
CA GLY A 339 -11.67 24.52 22.62
C GLY A 339 -12.19 24.73 21.19
N GLU A 340 -11.36 25.24 20.28
CA GLU A 340 -11.72 25.42 18.88
C GLU A 340 -11.58 24.09 18.11
N PRO A 341 -12.53 23.74 17.21
CA PRO A 341 -12.40 22.55 16.37
C PRO A 341 -11.12 22.62 15.53
N SER A 342 -10.45 21.47 15.37
CA SER A 342 -9.06 21.29 14.90
C SER A 342 -8.75 21.76 13.46
N THR A 343 -9.62 22.51 12.80
CA THR A 343 -9.46 23.01 11.43
C THR A 343 -8.85 24.42 11.39
N VAL A 344 -7.64 24.58 11.94
CA VAL A 344 -6.87 25.83 11.73
C VAL A 344 -6.21 25.77 10.36
N LYS A 345 -6.80 26.50 9.39
CA LYS A 345 -6.29 26.68 8.03
C LYS A 345 -4.81 27.08 7.99
N LEU A 346 -4.01 26.33 7.25
CA LEU A 346 -2.60 26.63 6.98
C LEU A 346 -2.50 27.80 5.98
N GLU A 347 -2.66 29.05 6.42
CA GLU A 347 -2.44 30.21 5.54
C GLU A 347 -0.96 30.39 5.18
N ASN A 348 -0.54 29.87 4.03
CA ASN A 348 0.72 30.24 3.38
C ASN A 348 0.64 31.67 2.81
N ARG A 349 0.78 32.68 3.68
CA ARG A 349 0.99 34.07 3.26
C ARG A 349 2.47 34.42 3.22
N VAL A 350 3.05 34.41 2.01
CA VAL A 350 4.14 35.32 1.61
C VAL A 350 3.97 35.75 0.15
N ASP A 351 3.05 36.70 -0.02
CA ASP A 351 3.15 37.92 -0.84
C ASP A 351 3.83 37.85 -2.23
N SER A 352 3.02 37.57 -3.26
CA SER A 352 3.17 38.17 -4.59
C SER A 352 1.77 38.32 -5.21
N GLY A 353 1.15 39.47 -5.01
CA GLY A 353 -0.23 39.73 -5.41
C GLY A 353 -0.49 39.68 -6.92
N ILE A 354 -1.61 39.06 -7.28
CA ILE A 354 -2.61 39.45 -8.30
C ILE A 354 -3.84 38.59 -8.02
N ALA A 355 -5.00 39.23 -7.87
CA ALA A 355 -6.27 38.59 -7.58
C ALA A 355 -6.93 38.03 -8.85
N LEU A 356 -7.36 36.77 -8.83
CA LEU A 356 -8.49 36.23 -9.61
C LEU A 356 -9.18 35.11 -8.81
N GLN A 357 -10.47 34.92 -9.10
CA GLN A 357 -11.55 34.38 -8.29
C GLN A 357 -11.67 32.84 -8.31
N ASP A 358 -12.13 32.32 -7.17
CA ASP A 358 -12.89 31.08 -6.91
C ASP A 358 -12.41 29.79 -7.60
N GLU A 359 -11.55 29.04 -6.89
CA GLU A 359 -11.29 27.60 -7.10
C GLU A 359 -11.51 26.88 -5.76
N ASP A 360 -12.22 25.76 -5.79
CA ASP A 360 -12.42 24.84 -4.68
C ASP A 360 -11.07 24.16 -4.36
N ASP A 361 -10.38 24.66 -3.34
CA ASP A 361 -9.14 24.09 -2.81
C ASP A 361 -9.45 22.74 -2.12
N GLU A 362 -8.96 21.64 -2.70
CA GLU A 362 -8.87 20.34 -2.04
C GLU A 362 -7.90 20.44 -0.85
N GLU A 363 -8.39 20.06 0.33
CA GLU A 363 -7.64 20.07 1.57
C GLU A 363 -6.62 18.92 1.59
N ASP A 364 -5.35 19.23 1.35
CA ASP A 364 -4.23 18.32 1.65
C ASP A 364 -4.20 18.00 3.16
N GLU A 365 -4.64 16.80 3.56
CA GLU A 365 -4.41 16.24 4.91
C GLU A 365 -2.93 15.83 5.10
N LEU A 366 -1.99 16.76 4.88
CA LEU A 366 -0.60 16.57 5.29
C LEU A 366 -0.45 16.94 6.76
N GLY A 367 -0.13 15.95 7.59
CA GLY A 367 0.18 16.14 9.02
C GLY A 367 1.24 17.21 9.28
N TYR A 368 1.25 17.79 10.47
CA TYR A 368 2.17 18.87 10.84
C TYR A 368 3.64 18.43 10.74
N PRO A 369 4.55 19.29 10.24
CA PRO A 369 5.95 18.92 10.05
C PRO A 369 6.66 18.65 11.38
N PRO A 370 7.44 17.55 11.50
CA PRO A 370 8.09 17.18 12.75
C PRO A 370 9.21 18.17 13.13
N THR A 371 9.39 18.39 14.44
CA THR A 371 10.43 19.30 14.96
C THR A 371 11.61 18.55 15.55
N TRP A 372 11.34 17.49 16.32
CA TRP A 372 12.32 16.60 16.94
C TRP A 372 11.67 15.27 17.35
N SER A 373 12.48 14.22 17.50
CA SER A 373 12.08 12.92 18.07
C SER A 373 13.22 12.28 18.87
N VAL A 374 12.87 11.45 19.85
CA VAL A 374 13.83 10.70 20.69
C VAL A 374 13.32 9.27 20.85
N ASN A 375 14.03 8.31 20.25
CA ASN A 375 13.64 6.90 20.22
C ASN A 375 14.75 6.01 20.80
N LEU A 376 14.38 5.03 21.61
CA LEU A 376 15.25 3.96 22.07
C LEU A 376 15.34 2.87 20.98
N ILE A 377 16.55 2.50 20.57
CA ILE A 377 16.83 1.59 19.46
C ILE A 377 17.89 0.54 19.83
N ASP A 378 18.14 -0.42 18.92
CA ASP A 378 19.16 -1.48 19.05
C ASP A 378 18.89 -2.49 20.18
N PHE A 379 17.84 -3.31 20.03
CA PHE A 379 17.39 -4.27 21.05
C PHE A 379 17.98 -5.68 20.93
N ALA A 380 19.05 -5.86 20.14
CA ALA A 380 19.67 -7.18 19.90
C ALA A 380 20.17 -7.91 21.15
N HIS A 381 20.41 -7.19 22.24
CA HIS A 381 20.78 -7.76 23.54
C HIS A 381 19.89 -7.19 24.65
N ALA A 382 18.61 -6.98 24.35
CA ALA A 382 17.59 -6.59 25.31
C ALA A 382 16.88 -7.82 25.88
N SER A 383 16.49 -7.75 27.15
CA SER A 383 15.62 -8.75 27.78
C SER A 383 14.88 -8.16 28.98
N PHE A 384 13.76 -8.80 29.36
CA PHE A 384 13.02 -8.44 30.56
C PHE A 384 13.63 -9.13 31.79
N LEU A 385 13.84 -8.37 32.85
CA LEU A 385 14.27 -8.84 34.16
C LEU A 385 13.10 -9.51 34.86
N LYS A 386 13.28 -10.79 35.24
CA LYS A 386 12.24 -11.60 35.88
C LYS A 386 12.63 -11.95 37.32
N ASP A 387 11.63 -12.00 38.20
CA ASP A 387 11.78 -12.53 39.56
C ASP A 387 11.84 -14.07 39.58
N ASP A 388 12.04 -14.65 40.77
CA ASP A 388 12.08 -16.10 40.98
C ASP A 388 10.77 -16.83 40.57
N SER A 389 9.67 -16.09 40.45
CA SER A 389 8.36 -16.60 40.01
C SER A 389 8.15 -16.45 38.50
N GLY A 390 9.11 -15.87 37.77
CA GLY A 390 9.05 -15.64 36.33
C GLY A 390 8.30 -14.37 35.92
N ASN A 391 7.89 -13.53 36.86
CA ASN A 391 7.21 -12.25 36.58
C ASN A 391 8.22 -11.15 36.29
N ILE A 392 7.86 -10.24 35.39
CA ILE A 392 8.72 -9.10 35.05
C ILE A 392 8.77 -8.13 36.24
N THR A 393 9.99 -7.84 36.68
CA THR A 393 10.25 -6.92 37.79
C THR A 393 10.01 -5.47 37.37
N THR A 394 10.05 -4.55 38.33
CA THR A 394 10.10 -3.09 38.09
C THR A 394 11.48 -2.52 38.42
N GLU A 395 12.47 -3.36 38.70
CA GLU A 395 13.81 -2.91 39.07
C GLU A 395 14.53 -2.37 37.83
N PRO A 396 14.92 -1.08 37.81
CA PRO A 396 15.60 -0.49 36.66
C PRO A 396 17.05 -0.98 36.57
N ASP A 397 17.50 -1.37 35.37
CA ASP A 397 18.90 -1.73 35.14
C ASP A 397 19.78 -0.48 35.14
N SER A 398 20.59 -0.36 36.19
CA SER A 398 21.57 0.72 36.35
C SER A 398 22.54 0.87 35.18
N ASN A 399 22.76 -0.18 34.38
CA ASN A 399 23.74 -0.18 33.29
C ASN A 399 23.47 0.93 32.25
N PHE A 400 22.23 1.07 31.78
CA PHE A 400 21.86 2.10 30.78
C PHE A 400 21.18 3.32 31.41
N MET A 401 20.55 3.18 32.58
CA MET A 401 19.85 4.28 33.26
C MET A 401 20.78 5.44 33.64
N ASP A 402 22.02 5.15 34.02
CA ASP A 402 23.05 6.18 34.25
C ASP A 402 23.32 7.01 32.98
N GLY A 403 23.26 6.37 31.81
CA GLY A 403 23.39 7.00 30.51
C GLY A 403 22.23 7.95 30.23
N ILE A 404 20.99 7.48 30.37
CA ILE A 404 19.77 8.28 30.20
C ILE A 404 19.78 9.53 31.10
N ARG A 405 20.13 9.36 32.38
CA ARG A 405 20.25 10.47 33.34
C ARG A 405 21.31 11.48 32.93
N SER A 406 22.48 11.00 32.50
CA SER A 406 23.55 11.88 32.02
C SER A 406 23.15 12.66 30.77
N ILE A 407 22.43 12.03 29.83
CA ILE A 407 21.91 12.68 28.63
C ILE A 407 20.93 13.79 29.03
N LYS A 408 19.95 13.49 29.90
CA LYS A 408 19.02 14.47 30.46
C LYS A 408 19.75 15.68 31.03
N GLU A 409 20.74 15.44 31.89
CA GLU A 409 21.52 16.50 32.53
C GLU A 409 22.28 17.37 31.52
N ILE A 410 22.88 16.76 30.49
CA ILE A 410 23.63 17.48 29.45
C ILE A 410 22.71 18.38 28.61
N PHE A 411 21.57 17.86 28.15
CA PHE A 411 20.60 18.68 27.39
C PHE A 411 20.00 19.80 28.27
N ALA A 412 19.74 19.52 29.55
CA ALA A 412 19.32 20.54 30.52
C ALA A 412 20.41 21.61 30.76
N GLU A 413 21.69 21.21 30.80
CA GLU A 413 22.83 22.12 30.92
C GLU A 413 22.98 23.00 29.67
N LEU A 414 22.93 22.43 28.46
CA LEU A 414 23.00 23.18 27.21
C LEU A 414 21.86 24.21 27.11
N GLY A 415 20.64 23.82 27.52
CA GLY A 415 19.49 24.73 27.62
C GLY A 415 19.68 25.88 28.62
N ARG A 416 20.52 25.70 29.66
CA ARG A 416 20.92 26.75 30.61
C ARG A 416 22.04 27.64 30.05
N LEU A 417 23.08 27.05 29.46
CA LEU A 417 24.26 27.75 28.93
C LEU A 417 23.91 28.72 27.80
N TRP A 418 22.98 28.35 26.93
CA TRP A 418 22.48 29.23 25.87
C TRP A 418 21.48 30.31 26.33
N GLY A 419 21.32 30.49 27.66
CA GLY A 419 20.41 31.47 28.29
C GLY A 419 21.07 32.61 29.07
N GLY A 420 22.26 33.11 28.69
CA GLY A 420 23.05 34.10 29.45
C GLY A 420 22.28 35.28 30.11
N LYS A 421 22.62 35.56 31.38
CA LYS A 421 22.02 36.59 32.28
C LYS A 421 22.24 38.04 31.82
N PHE A 422 21.20 38.88 31.91
CA PHE A 422 21.33 40.35 32.04
C PHE A 422 21.42 40.76 33.54
N PRO A 423 22.06 41.90 33.88
CA PRO A 423 22.34 42.30 35.26
C PRO A 423 21.06 42.75 35.99
N LYS A 424 21.06 42.59 37.32
CA LYS A 424 20.07 43.19 38.20
C LYS A 424 20.03 44.70 38.00
N SER A 425 18.95 45.22 37.43
CA SER A 425 18.48 46.58 37.71
C SER A 425 17.06 46.49 38.27
N SER A 426 16.84 47.32 39.27
CA SER A 426 15.66 47.39 40.12
C SER A 426 14.42 47.91 39.39
N SER A 427 13.42 47.05 39.21
CA SER A 427 12.00 47.43 39.37
C SER A 427 11.14 46.18 39.31
N SER A 428 10.20 46.11 40.24
CA SER A 428 9.17 45.09 40.37
C SER A 428 8.32 44.99 39.10
N ASP A 429 8.38 43.85 38.41
CA ASP A 429 7.20 43.27 37.77
C ASP A 429 7.36 41.75 37.67
N GLN A 430 6.50 41.05 38.41
CA GLN A 430 6.40 39.60 38.43
C GLN A 430 5.34 39.17 37.43
N ASN A 431 5.71 38.42 36.38
CA ASN A 431 4.85 37.38 35.84
C ASN A 431 5.63 36.36 34.97
N PRO A 432 5.96 35.15 35.47
CA PRO A 432 6.73 34.15 34.72
C PRO A 432 5.87 33.21 33.84
N LYS A 433 4.65 33.58 33.47
CA LYS A 433 3.67 32.64 32.86
C LYS A 433 3.83 32.37 31.35
N SER A 434 4.51 33.22 30.57
CA SER A 434 4.45 33.11 29.10
C SER A 434 5.40 32.06 28.47
N THR A 435 6.53 31.71 29.11
CA THR A 435 7.50 30.78 28.51
C THR A 435 7.29 29.32 28.91
N SER A 436 6.54 29.05 29.98
CA SER A 436 6.19 27.67 30.39
C SER A 436 5.05 27.09 29.55
N THR A 437 4.09 27.91 29.13
CA THR A 437 2.96 27.50 28.30
C THR A 437 3.40 27.04 26.91
N ALA A 438 4.34 27.74 26.27
CA ALA A 438 4.86 27.35 24.95
C ALA A 438 5.67 26.03 24.96
N ILE A 439 6.26 25.65 26.10
CA ILE A 439 7.03 24.41 26.25
C ILE A 439 6.07 23.23 26.47
N PHE A 440 5.06 23.41 27.32
CA PHE A 440 3.98 22.42 27.47
C PHE A 440 3.24 22.23 26.15
N ALA A 441 2.98 23.31 25.39
CA ALA A 441 2.42 23.23 24.05
C ALA A 441 3.27 22.38 23.10
N LEU A 442 4.56 22.65 22.94
CA LEU A 442 5.42 21.88 22.01
C LEU A 442 5.53 20.40 22.38
N THR A 443 5.66 20.07 23.67
CA THR A 443 5.80 18.67 24.12
C THR A 443 4.45 17.95 24.14
N ALA A 444 3.39 18.61 24.63
CA ALA A 444 2.04 18.05 24.62
C ALA A 444 1.57 17.88 23.19
N LEU A 445 1.75 18.83 22.27
CA LEU A 445 1.36 18.71 20.87
C LEU A 445 2.19 17.76 20.04
N GLN A 446 3.49 17.61 20.29
CA GLN A 446 4.24 16.57 19.58
C GLN A 446 3.76 15.19 20.08
N SER A 447 3.48 15.07 21.38
CA SER A 447 2.84 13.89 21.97
C SER A 447 1.42 13.70 21.44
N TYR A 448 0.63 14.77 21.29
CA TYR A 448 -0.73 14.80 20.72
C TYR A 448 -0.72 14.77 19.20
N ALA A 449 0.38 14.98 18.48
CA ALA A 449 0.46 14.71 17.03
C ALA A 449 0.78 13.23 16.84
N ASN A 450 1.61 12.67 17.72
CA ASN A 450 1.84 11.23 17.82
C ASN A 450 0.65 10.47 18.44
N VAL A 451 -0.21 11.14 19.24
CA VAL A 451 -1.40 10.58 19.91
C VAL A 451 -2.72 11.02 19.26
N ALA A 452 -2.81 12.13 18.52
CA ALA A 452 -3.97 12.43 17.66
C ALA A 452 -3.88 11.71 16.32
N ALA A 453 -2.74 11.09 16.01
CA ALA A 453 -2.67 9.91 15.15
C ALA A 453 -3.30 8.65 15.80
N MET A 454 -3.73 8.72 17.07
CA MET A 454 -4.43 7.71 17.86
C MET A 454 -5.64 8.32 18.61
N SER A 455 -6.64 8.79 17.86
CA SER A 455 -8.05 9.00 18.27
C SER A 455 -8.44 10.24 19.11
N ILE A 456 -9.36 11.06 18.55
CA ILE A 456 -10.34 11.90 19.27
C ILE A 456 -11.75 11.31 19.00
N PRO A 457 -12.59 11.05 20.03
CA PRO A 457 -13.89 10.38 19.88
C PRO A 457 -15.02 11.34 19.48
N GLY A 458 -15.96 10.87 18.65
CA GLY A 458 -17.27 11.53 18.56
C GLY A 458 -17.39 12.72 17.61
N LEU A 459 -16.58 12.80 16.56
CA LEU A 459 -17.04 13.24 15.23
C LEU A 459 -16.26 12.52 14.11
N GLY A 460 -16.10 11.20 14.27
CA GLY A 460 -16.44 10.26 13.20
C GLY A 460 -15.37 9.85 12.16
N GLN A 461 -14.07 9.82 12.47
CA GLN A 461 -13.18 8.83 11.83
C GLN A 461 -13.00 7.64 12.78
N ILE A 462 -13.82 6.62 12.51
CA ILE A 462 -13.65 5.24 12.94
C ILE A 462 -12.19 4.85 12.66
N PRO A 463 -11.50 4.11 13.56
CA PRO A 463 -10.13 3.69 13.31
C PRO A 463 -10.07 3.02 11.94
N SER A 464 -9.11 3.35 11.07
CA SER A 464 -8.55 2.28 10.24
C SER A 464 -7.88 1.37 11.25
N GLN A 465 -8.69 0.46 11.80
CA GLN A 465 -8.28 -0.66 12.60
C GLN A 465 -7.02 -1.17 11.92
N THR A 466 -5.94 -1.40 12.66
CA THR A 466 -5.07 -2.49 12.25
C THR A 466 -5.97 -3.72 12.35
N THR A 467 -6.66 -4.01 11.26
CA THR A 467 -7.40 -5.23 11.00
C THR A 467 -6.33 -6.29 11.10
N THR A 468 -6.18 -6.80 12.32
CA THR A 468 -5.52 -8.06 12.62
C THR A 468 -5.89 -8.97 11.45
N ALA A 469 -4.94 -9.39 10.62
CA ALA A 469 -5.23 -10.31 9.54
C ALA A 469 -5.72 -11.58 10.23
N SER A 470 -7.03 -11.68 10.38
CA SER A 470 -7.66 -12.78 11.09
C SER A 470 -7.61 -13.93 10.11
N ALA A 471 -6.67 -14.84 10.29
CA ALA A 471 -6.73 -16.13 9.65
C ALA A 471 -8.04 -16.79 10.12
N ARG A 472 -8.98 -16.97 9.19
CA ARG A 472 -10.31 -17.49 9.47
C ARG A 472 -10.67 -18.53 8.42
N THR A 473 -11.22 -19.65 8.87
CA THR A 473 -11.73 -20.69 7.97
C THR A 473 -13.25 -20.56 7.91
N ILE A 474 -13.80 -20.50 6.70
CA ILE A 474 -15.23 -20.44 6.43
C ILE A 474 -15.66 -21.72 5.73
N THR A 475 -16.63 -22.43 6.31
CA THR A 475 -17.28 -23.57 5.69
C THR A 475 -18.55 -23.10 4.97
N LEU A 476 -18.61 -23.31 3.65
CA LEU A 476 -19.77 -23.01 2.82
C LEU A 476 -20.52 -24.30 2.49
N ARG A 477 -21.85 -24.29 2.65
CA ARG A 477 -22.72 -25.39 2.20
C ARG A 477 -22.97 -25.30 0.69
N PRO A 478 -23.47 -26.37 0.05
CA PRO A 478 -23.89 -26.30 -1.36
C PRO A 478 -24.81 -25.10 -1.62
N ALA A 479 -24.58 -24.43 -2.75
CA ALA A 479 -25.25 -23.21 -3.20
C ALA A 479 -24.91 -21.93 -2.43
N TRP A 480 -24.04 -21.95 -1.41
CA TRP A 480 -23.72 -20.75 -0.64
C TRP A 480 -22.65 -19.89 -1.31
N GLU A 481 -22.60 -18.62 -0.89
CA GLU A 481 -21.62 -17.65 -1.37
C GLU A 481 -20.90 -17.01 -0.20
N TYR A 482 -19.58 -16.87 -0.29
CA TYR A 482 -18.81 -15.95 0.53
C TYR A 482 -18.66 -14.63 -0.23
N ARG A 483 -19.15 -13.53 0.32
CA ARG A 483 -19.12 -12.20 -0.27
C ARG A 483 -18.14 -11.33 0.50
N PHE A 484 -17.32 -10.57 -0.21
CA PHE A 484 -16.30 -9.74 0.41
C PHE A 484 -16.04 -8.45 -0.37
N GLU A 485 -15.56 -7.44 0.35
CA GLU A 485 -15.01 -6.20 -0.16
C GLU A 485 -13.66 -5.97 0.54
N THR A 486 -12.59 -5.80 -0.22
CA THR A 486 -11.25 -5.59 0.34
C THR A 486 -11.14 -4.20 0.97
N GLU A 487 -10.47 -4.09 2.12
CA GLU A 487 -10.19 -2.80 2.74
C GLU A 487 -9.14 -2.02 1.92
N SER A 488 -9.27 -0.68 1.93
CA SER A 488 -8.38 0.21 1.18
C SER A 488 -6.91 -0.02 1.53
N GLY A 489 -6.06 -0.20 0.52
CA GLY A 489 -4.61 -0.40 0.73
C GLY A 489 -4.23 -1.77 1.31
N THR A 490 -5.20 -2.69 1.47
CA THR A 490 -4.98 -4.04 1.98
C THR A 490 -5.23 -5.11 0.91
N THR A 491 -4.77 -6.33 1.19
CA THR A 491 -5.02 -7.50 0.35
C THR A 491 -5.75 -8.58 1.14
N LEU A 492 -6.65 -9.31 0.46
CA LEU A 492 -7.32 -10.49 0.98
C LEU A 492 -6.82 -11.74 0.26
N THR A 493 -6.27 -12.69 0.99
CA THR A 493 -5.85 -13.99 0.47
C THR A 493 -6.89 -15.06 0.81
N ILE A 494 -7.38 -15.77 -0.21
CA ILE A 494 -8.33 -16.88 -0.06
C ILE A 494 -7.70 -18.16 -0.62
N LYS A 495 -7.76 -19.24 0.15
CA LYS A 495 -7.27 -20.56 -0.22
C LYS A 495 -8.38 -21.59 -0.06
N LEU A 496 -8.64 -22.37 -1.11
CA LEU A 496 -9.57 -23.49 -1.06
C LEU A 496 -8.91 -24.67 -0.34
N SER A 497 -9.33 -24.97 0.89
CA SER A 497 -8.76 -26.08 1.68
C SER A 497 -9.45 -27.41 1.38
N ASN A 498 -10.77 -27.39 1.16
CA ASN A 498 -11.57 -28.57 0.86
C ASN A 498 -12.79 -28.24 -0.04
N GLY A 499 -13.27 -29.22 -0.82
CA GLY A 499 -14.43 -29.06 -1.70
C GLY A 499 -14.14 -28.37 -3.03
N VAL A 500 -15.16 -27.73 -3.62
CA VAL A 500 -15.07 -27.01 -4.91
C VAL A 500 -15.69 -25.64 -4.76
N ALA A 501 -14.99 -24.60 -5.25
CA ALA A 501 -15.45 -23.23 -5.21
C ALA A 501 -15.04 -22.48 -6.49
N GLU A 502 -15.75 -21.41 -6.81
CA GLU A 502 -15.49 -20.60 -8.00
C GLU A 502 -15.65 -19.09 -7.74
N LYS A 503 -14.85 -18.29 -8.44
CA LYS A 503 -15.01 -16.83 -8.56
C LYS A 503 -15.42 -16.51 -9.99
N ASP A 504 -16.59 -15.91 -10.20
CA ASP A 504 -17.13 -15.57 -11.53
C ASP A 504 -17.06 -16.76 -12.52
N GLY A 505 -17.38 -17.96 -12.04
CA GLY A 505 -17.35 -19.22 -12.82
C GLY A 505 -15.95 -19.82 -13.04
N ILE A 506 -14.89 -19.20 -12.52
CA ILE A 506 -13.51 -19.72 -12.56
C ILE A 506 -13.29 -20.58 -11.32
N GLU A 507 -12.98 -21.86 -11.52
CA GLU A 507 -12.75 -22.80 -10.42
C GLU A 507 -11.43 -22.50 -9.69
N LEU A 508 -11.47 -22.44 -8.37
CA LEU A 508 -10.29 -22.24 -7.54
C LEU A 508 -9.51 -23.55 -7.39
N ALA A 509 -8.20 -23.52 -7.63
CA ALA A 509 -7.35 -24.67 -7.45
C ALA A 509 -7.19 -25.01 -5.96
N PRO A 510 -7.30 -26.29 -5.56
CA PRO A 510 -7.11 -26.70 -4.18
C PRO A 510 -5.74 -26.31 -3.64
N ARG A 511 -5.72 -25.77 -2.42
CA ARG A 511 -4.51 -25.35 -1.68
C ARG A 511 -3.68 -24.25 -2.34
N THR A 512 -4.16 -23.63 -3.41
CA THR A 512 -3.54 -22.47 -4.02
C THR A 512 -4.07 -21.20 -3.35
N PRO A 513 -3.20 -20.31 -2.84
CA PRO A 513 -3.62 -19.00 -2.34
C PRO A 513 -3.93 -18.06 -3.51
N TYR A 514 -5.05 -17.35 -3.44
CA TYR A 514 -5.46 -16.31 -4.38
C TYR A 514 -5.57 -14.98 -3.63
N THR A 515 -4.90 -13.94 -4.11
CA THR A 515 -4.81 -12.63 -3.47
C THR A 515 -5.60 -11.59 -4.24
N PHE A 516 -6.46 -10.87 -3.52
CA PHE A 516 -7.37 -9.87 -4.07
C PHE A 516 -7.12 -8.51 -3.43
N ALA A 517 -7.19 -7.44 -4.23
CA ALA A 517 -7.05 -6.05 -3.79
C ALA A 517 -8.03 -5.15 -4.56
N ASN A 518 -8.46 -4.05 -3.93
CA ASN A 518 -9.37 -3.05 -4.51
C ASN A 518 -10.67 -3.63 -5.12
N ILE A 519 -11.17 -4.76 -4.61
CA ILE A 519 -12.29 -5.48 -5.24
C ILE A 519 -13.44 -5.74 -4.27
N LYS A 520 -14.66 -5.65 -4.81
CA LYS A 520 -15.89 -6.18 -4.23
C LYS A 520 -16.32 -7.39 -5.03
N SER A 521 -16.33 -8.58 -4.41
CA SER A 521 -16.54 -9.83 -5.13
C SER A 521 -17.18 -10.92 -4.26
N LYS A 522 -17.32 -12.12 -4.85
CA LYS A 522 -17.83 -13.31 -4.17
C LYS A 522 -17.15 -14.59 -4.63
N ILE A 523 -17.09 -15.56 -3.74
CA ILE A 523 -16.76 -16.96 -4.00
C ILE A 523 -18.04 -17.79 -3.83
N THR A 524 -18.43 -18.52 -4.87
CA THR A 524 -19.62 -19.37 -4.87
C THR A 524 -19.21 -20.84 -4.81
N THR A 525 -20.00 -21.68 -4.12
CA THR A 525 -19.86 -23.14 -4.22
C THR A 525 -21.19 -23.81 -4.54
N TRP A 526 -21.18 -24.75 -5.48
CA TRP A 526 -22.36 -25.56 -5.83
C TRP A 526 -22.41 -26.89 -5.06
N HIS A 527 -21.30 -27.31 -4.45
CA HIS A 527 -21.15 -28.62 -3.82
C HIS A 527 -20.72 -28.56 -2.35
N GLY A 528 -20.44 -27.36 -1.84
CA GLY A 528 -19.85 -27.13 -0.52
C GLY A 528 -18.33 -27.05 -0.59
N CYS A 529 -17.75 -26.21 0.26
CA CYS A 529 -16.30 -26.05 0.38
C CYS A 529 -15.88 -25.50 1.75
N GLU A 530 -14.58 -25.53 2.00
CA GLU A 530 -13.92 -24.82 3.09
C GLU A 530 -12.88 -23.86 2.50
N LEU A 531 -12.93 -22.62 2.94
CA LEU A 531 -12.05 -21.53 2.52
C LEU A 531 -11.22 -21.08 3.71
N ASP A 532 -9.90 -21.08 3.57
CA ASP A 532 -9.00 -20.41 4.51
C ASP A 532 -8.76 -18.99 4.01
N ILE A 533 -9.03 -18.00 4.86
CA ILE A 533 -9.04 -16.59 4.51
C ILE A 533 -8.08 -15.85 5.42
N GLU A 534 -7.19 -15.06 4.82
CA GLU A 534 -6.20 -14.24 5.51
C GLU A 534 -6.25 -12.82 4.96
N GLY A 535 -6.16 -11.82 5.85
CA GLY A 535 -6.19 -10.42 5.47
C GLY A 535 -7.47 -9.70 5.87
N ALA A 536 -7.48 -8.40 5.59
CA ALA A 536 -8.54 -7.49 6.00
C ALA A 536 -9.63 -7.37 4.93
N THR A 537 -10.86 -7.16 5.37
CA THR A 537 -12.02 -6.92 4.51
C THR A 537 -12.77 -5.71 5.05
N ALA A 538 -13.10 -4.75 4.19
CA ALA A 538 -14.03 -3.66 4.52
C ALA A 538 -15.43 -4.21 4.85
N SER A 539 -15.84 -5.27 4.16
CA SER A 539 -17.03 -6.03 4.52
C SER A 539 -16.89 -7.48 4.08
N GLU A 540 -17.47 -8.40 4.86
CA GLU A 540 -17.62 -9.79 4.46
C GLU A 540 -18.93 -10.38 4.98
N SER A 541 -19.49 -11.34 4.27
CA SER A 541 -20.69 -12.07 4.69
C SER A 541 -20.81 -13.41 3.99
N VAL A 542 -21.54 -14.33 4.60
CA VAL A 542 -21.96 -15.57 3.96
C VAL A 542 -23.42 -15.43 3.55
N ALA A 543 -23.70 -15.59 2.25
CA ALA A 543 -25.06 -15.68 1.75
C ALA A 543 -25.50 -17.15 1.78
N GLU A 544 -26.47 -17.42 2.64
CA GLU A 544 -27.03 -18.74 2.86
C GLU A 544 -28.29 -18.95 2.02
N TYR A 545 -28.34 -20.08 1.33
CA TYR A 545 -29.49 -20.51 0.55
C TYR A 545 -29.96 -21.88 1.03
N ALA A 546 -31.28 -22.07 1.15
CA ALA A 546 -31.84 -23.32 1.64
C ALA A 546 -31.71 -24.45 0.61
N THR A 547 -31.83 -24.10 -0.68
CA THR A 547 -31.68 -25.02 -1.80
C THR A 547 -30.90 -24.38 -2.95
N LEU A 548 -30.48 -25.20 -3.91
CA LEU A 548 -29.82 -24.73 -5.14
C LEU A 548 -30.65 -23.71 -5.91
N VAL A 549 -31.99 -23.82 -5.87
CA VAL A 549 -32.90 -22.97 -6.65
C VAL A 549 -33.07 -21.59 -6.01
N ASP A 550 -32.81 -21.47 -4.70
CA ASP A 550 -32.92 -20.21 -3.99
C ASP A 550 -31.74 -19.26 -4.27
N ASN A 551 -30.58 -19.81 -4.71
CA ASN A 551 -29.46 -18.98 -5.13
C ASN A 551 -29.78 -18.32 -6.50
N PRO A 552 -29.75 -16.98 -6.64
CA PRO A 552 -30.01 -16.28 -7.91
C PRO A 552 -29.11 -16.74 -9.07
N GLY A 553 -27.89 -17.20 -8.77
CA GLY A 553 -26.96 -17.80 -9.73
C GLY A 553 -27.48 -19.09 -10.38
N ASN A 554 -28.50 -19.75 -9.83
CA ASN A 554 -29.15 -20.91 -10.47
C ASN A 554 -29.78 -20.54 -11.81
N ALA A 555 -30.42 -19.37 -11.88
CA ALA A 555 -31.00 -18.87 -13.12
C ALA A 555 -29.91 -18.63 -14.18
N LEU A 556 -28.71 -18.22 -13.74
CA LEU A 556 -27.55 -18.06 -14.60
C LEU A 556 -27.00 -19.41 -15.10
N LEU A 557 -26.97 -20.44 -14.25
CA LEU A 557 -26.64 -21.81 -14.67
C LEU A 557 -27.64 -22.34 -15.72
N ASN A 558 -28.94 -22.11 -15.52
CA ASN A 558 -29.99 -22.50 -16.46
C ASN A 558 -29.84 -21.76 -17.80
N LEU A 559 -29.55 -20.46 -17.74
CA LEU A 559 -29.25 -19.67 -18.92
C LEU A 559 -28.02 -20.23 -19.65
N HIS A 560 -26.90 -20.46 -18.95
CA HIS A 560 -25.70 -21.06 -19.55
C HIS A 560 -25.98 -22.42 -20.19
N ALA A 561 -26.73 -23.30 -19.54
CA ALA A 561 -27.12 -24.59 -20.11
C ALA A 561 -27.88 -24.41 -21.43
N ARG A 562 -28.84 -23.49 -21.48
CA ARG A 562 -29.58 -23.17 -22.71
C ARG A 562 -28.68 -22.59 -23.81
N LEU A 563 -27.75 -21.71 -23.44
CA LEU A 563 -26.80 -21.13 -24.37
C LEU A 563 -25.83 -22.19 -24.92
N SER A 564 -25.43 -23.17 -24.09
CA SER A 564 -24.63 -24.32 -24.53
C SER A 564 -25.35 -25.14 -25.60
N GLU A 565 -26.66 -25.42 -25.41
CA GLU A 565 -27.45 -26.11 -26.43
C GLU A 565 -27.49 -25.32 -27.76
N MET A 566 -27.59 -23.99 -27.68
CA MET A 566 -27.56 -23.11 -28.85
C MET A 566 -26.20 -23.16 -29.55
N ARG A 567 -25.09 -23.15 -28.79
CA ARG A 567 -23.72 -23.30 -29.33
C ARG A 567 -23.53 -24.65 -30.00
N ASP A 568 -23.98 -25.73 -29.38
CA ASP A 568 -23.90 -27.08 -29.94
C ASP A 568 -24.69 -27.19 -31.25
N SER A 569 -25.89 -26.58 -31.32
CA SER A 569 -26.66 -26.55 -32.57
C SER A 569 -25.98 -25.69 -33.63
N ALA A 570 -25.43 -24.53 -33.24
CA ALA A 570 -24.70 -23.65 -34.14
C ALA A 570 -23.46 -24.34 -34.72
N ALA A 571 -22.69 -25.08 -33.90
CA ALA A 571 -21.54 -25.87 -34.33
C ALA A 571 -21.95 -26.96 -35.34
N ARG A 572 -23.01 -27.72 -35.03
CA ARG A 572 -23.54 -28.77 -35.92
C ARG A 572 -24.06 -28.21 -37.25
N GLU A 573 -24.77 -27.09 -37.20
CA GLU A 573 -25.40 -26.47 -38.37
C GLU A 573 -24.49 -25.47 -39.10
N ARG A 574 -23.28 -25.21 -38.57
CA ARG A 574 -22.32 -24.20 -39.06
C ARG A 574 -22.91 -22.78 -39.14
N LYS A 575 -23.77 -22.45 -38.18
CA LYS A 575 -24.42 -21.14 -38.03
C LYS A 575 -23.73 -20.33 -36.92
N HIS A 576 -24.19 -19.10 -36.73
CA HIS A 576 -23.75 -18.29 -35.61
C HIS A 576 -24.30 -18.85 -34.29
N GLY A 577 -23.45 -18.86 -33.27
CA GLY A 577 -23.84 -19.11 -31.89
C GLY A 577 -24.73 -18.00 -31.32
N PRO A 578 -25.15 -18.13 -30.05
CA PRO A 578 -25.91 -17.10 -29.37
C PRO A 578 -25.12 -15.79 -29.31
N ARG A 579 -25.79 -14.66 -29.61
CA ARG A 579 -25.22 -13.31 -29.53
C ARG A 579 -26.02 -12.57 -28.48
N ILE A 580 -25.40 -12.43 -27.32
CA ILE A 580 -26.08 -12.12 -26.07
C ILE A 580 -25.67 -10.73 -25.64
N LEU A 581 -26.66 -9.90 -25.31
CA LEU A 581 -26.45 -8.62 -24.67
C LEU A 581 -26.89 -8.68 -23.21
N ILE A 582 -25.99 -8.37 -22.29
CA ILE A 582 -26.30 -8.22 -20.87
C ILE A 582 -26.54 -6.74 -20.60
N THR A 583 -27.71 -6.40 -20.06
CA THR A 583 -28.10 -5.00 -19.83
C THR A 583 -28.90 -4.82 -18.54
N GLY A 584 -28.94 -3.57 -18.06
CA GLY A 584 -29.63 -3.21 -16.83
C GLY A 584 -29.12 -1.86 -16.28
N PRO A 585 -29.61 -1.47 -15.10
CA PRO A 585 -29.11 -0.28 -14.39
C PRO A 585 -27.63 -0.39 -13.98
N ALA A 586 -27.12 0.70 -13.41
CA ALA A 586 -25.85 0.70 -12.68
C ALA A 586 -25.82 -0.34 -11.57
N ASP A 587 -24.64 -0.94 -11.35
CA ASP A 587 -24.33 -1.78 -10.19
C ASP A 587 -25.22 -3.03 -9.96
N VAL A 588 -25.83 -3.57 -11.03
CA VAL A 588 -26.64 -4.81 -10.97
C VAL A 588 -25.86 -6.09 -11.27
N GLY A 589 -24.54 -5.99 -11.52
CA GLY A 589 -23.66 -7.12 -11.78
C GLY A 589 -23.58 -7.58 -13.24
N LYS A 590 -23.75 -6.67 -14.21
CA LYS A 590 -23.66 -6.97 -15.66
C LYS A 590 -22.33 -7.65 -16.02
N THR A 591 -21.22 -7.03 -15.65
CA THR A 591 -19.87 -7.55 -15.90
C THR A 591 -19.62 -8.90 -15.21
N THR A 592 -20.12 -9.09 -13.99
CA THR A 592 -20.05 -10.38 -13.27
C THR A 592 -20.79 -11.50 -14.02
N VAL A 593 -21.98 -11.21 -14.54
CA VAL A 593 -22.76 -12.15 -15.37
C VAL A 593 -22.00 -12.46 -16.66
N THR A 594 -21.46 -11.44 -17.33
CA THR A 594 -20.65 -11.60 -18.55
C THR A 594 -19.43 -12.48 -18.29
N ARG A 595 -18.66 -12.23 -17.22
CA ARG A 595 -17.52 -13.07 -16.81
C ARG A 595 -17.92 -14.51 -16.51
N THR A 596 -19.01 -14.70 -15.76
CA THR A 596 -19.47 -16.05 -15.38
C THR A 596 -19.88 -16.87 -16.60
N LEU A 597 -20.64 -16.28 -17.54
CA LEU A 597 -21.02 -16.95 -18.79
C LEU A 597 -19.81 -17.23 -19.69
N ALA A 598 -18.84 -16.30 -19.73
CA ALA A 598 -17.59 -16.50 -20.45
C ALA A 598 -16.81 -17.69 -19.87
N SER A 599 -16.60 -17.70 -18.55
CA SER A 599 -15.87 -18.77 -17.86
C SER A 599 -16.50 -20.14 -18.08
N TYR A 600 -17.83 -20.26 -17.90
CA TYR A 600 -18.52 -21.52 -18.10
C TYR A 600 -18.47 -22.01 -19.54
N ALA A 601 -18.59 -21.11 -20.53
CA ALA A 601 -18.44 -21.45 -21.93
C ALA A 601 -17.03 -21.97 -22.23
N THR A 602 -16.01 -21.27 -21.75
CA THR A 602 -14.61 -21.67 -21.90
C THR A 602 -14.31 -23.00 -21.20
N LYS A 603 -14.86 -23.23 -20.00
CA LYS A 603 -14.74 -24.49 -19.25
C LYS A 603 -15.31 -25.68 -20.02
N GLN A 604 -16.31 -25.46 -20.87
CA GLN A 604 -16.91 -26.47 -21.77
C GLN A 604 -16.23 -26.53 -23.15
N GLY A 605 -15.10 -25.85 -23.34
CA GLY A 605 -14.33 -25.86 -24.58
C GLY A 605 -14.84 -24.92 -25.68
N SER A 606 -15.85 -24.10 -25.38
CA SER A 606 -16.26 -23.02 -26.30
C SER A 606 -15.28 -21.84 -26.24
N GLN A 607 -15.28 -21.00 -27.25
CA GLN A 607 -14.41 -19.84 -27.40
C GLN A 607 -15.24 -18.58 -27.65
N PRO A 608 -16.07 -18.13 -26.69
CA PRO A 608 -16.93 -16.97 -26.90
C PRO A 608 -16.10 -15.71 -27.19
N LEU A 609 -16.63 -14.88 -28.09
CA LEU A 609 -16.12 -13.53 -28.31
C LEU A 609 -16.80 -12.60 -27.30
N ILE A 610 -16.02 -12.01 -26.40
CA ILE A 610 -16.51 -11.07 -25.40
C ILE A 610 -16.32 -9.65 -25.92
N VAL A 611 -17.34 -8.82 -25.76
CA VAL A 611 -17.36 -7.42 -26.17
C VAL A 611 -17.71 -6.57 -24.96
N ASN A 612 -16.90 -5.56 -24.68
CA ASN A 612 -17.23 -4.50 -23.74
C ASN A 612 -17.58 -3.22 -24.50
N CYS A 613 -18.81 -2.78 -24.28
CA CYS A 613 -19.34 -1.52 -24.78
C CYS A 613 -19.38 -0.44 -23.70
N ASP A 614 -18.93 -0.68 -22.48
CA ASP A 614 -18.85 0.36 -21.46
C ASP A 614 -17.48 1.06 -21.49
N PRO A 615 -17.37 2.36 -21.83
CA PRO A 615 -16.10 3.06 -21.81
C PRO A 615 -15.59 3.39 -20.40
N GLU A 616 -16.39 3.25 -19.34
CA GLU A 616 -15.94 3.52 -17.96
C GLU A 616 -14.90 2.51 -17.48
N GLU A 617 -14.98 1.27 -17.96
CA GLU A 617 -14.09 0.16 -17.62
C GLU A 617 -13.51 -0.48 -18.89
N GLY A 618 -12.28 -0.99 -18.86
CA GLY A 618 -11.67 -1.70 -19.98
C GLY A 618 -11.70 -3.22 -19.76
N ILE A 619 -11.78 -4.02 -20.85
CA ILE A 619 -11.46 -5.45 -20.81
C ILE A 619 -10.08 -5.65 -21.42
N LEU A 620 -9.09 -6.05 -20.62
CA LEU A 620 -7.70 -6.24 -21.09
C LEU A 620 -7.08 -4.98 -21.73
N THR A 621 -7.55 -3.80 -21.33
CA THR A 621 -7.12 -2.48 -21.83
C THR A 621 -7.45 -1.40 -20.79
N LEU A 622 -7.00 -0.17 -21.02
CA LEU A 622 -7.30 0.97 -20.15
C LEU A 622 -8.76 1.44 -20.27
N PRO A 623 -9.30 2.12 -19.24
CA PRO A 623 -10.55 2.87 -19.30
C PRO A 623 -10.60 3.87 -20.47
N GLY A 624 -11.80 4.31 -20.83
CA GLY A 624 -12.06 5.19 -21.96
C GLY A 624 -12.07 4.47 -23.31
N THR A 625 -12.22 3.14 -23.31
CA THR A 625 -12.15 2.33 -24.53
C THR A 625 -13.29 1.31 -24.64
N LEU A 626 -13.62 0.96 -25.88
CA LEU A 626 -14.46 -0.19 -26.20
C LEU A 626 -13.55 -1.31 -26.68
N SER A 627 -13.83 -2.56 -26.29
CA SER A 627 -12.91 -3.66 -26.56
C SER A 627 -13.60 -4.98 -26.83
N ALA A 628 -12.92 -5.86 -27.57
CA ALA A 628 -13.39 -7.21 -27.80
C ALA A 628 -12.22 -8.21 -27.84
N ALA A 629 -12.42 -9.40 -27.28
CA ALA A 629 -11.42 -10.47 -27.28
C ALA A 629 -12.08 -11.86 -27.30
N VAL A 630 -11.36 -12.84 -27.85
CA VAL A 630 -11.79 -14.25 -27.82
C VAL A 630 -11.28 -14.93 -26.55
N PHE A 631 -12.18 -15.57 -25.82
CA PHE A 631 -11.87 -16.28 -24.58
C PHE A 631 -11.86 -17.79 -24.81
N ALA A 632 -10.74 -18.29 -25.33
CA ALA A 632 -10.52 -19.73 -25.55
C ALA A 632 -9.83 -20.45 -24.38
N THR A 633 -9.41 -19.70 -23.36
CA THR A 633 -8.64 -20.20 -22.22
C THR A 633 -9.12 -19.55 -20.93
N VAL A 634 -8.90 -20.23 -19.81
CA VAL A 634 -9.36 -19.79 -18.48
C VAL A 634 -8.95 -18.34 -18.18
N MET A 635 -9.86 -17.60 -17.56
CA MET A 635 -9.59 -16.25 -17.05
C MET A 635 -8.77 -16.33 -15.76
N ASP A 636 -8.17 -15.20 -15.39
CA ASP A 636 -7.43 -15.10 -14.14
C ASP A 636 -8.35 -14.62 -13.02
N PRO A 637 -8.55 -15.41 -11.95
CA PRO A 637 -9.40 -14.97 -10.85
C PRO A 637 -8.83 -13.75 -10.11
N GLU A 638 -7.51 -13.56 -10.10
CA GLU A 638 -6.81 -12.47 -9.38
C GLU A 638 -6.59 -11.21 -10.24
N ALA A 639 -6.90 -11.24 -11.53
CA ALA A 639 -6.74 -10.05 -12.37
C ALA A 639 -7.58 -8.89 -11.83
N THR A 640 -7.00 -7.68 -11.88
CA THR A 640 -7.64 -6.45 -11.39
C THR A 640 -8.99 -6.20 -12.06
N ASP A 641 -9.09 -6.46 -13.36
CA ASP A 641 -10.33 -6.34 -14.15
C ASP A 641 -11.20 -7.62 -14.14
N GLY A 642 -10.68 -8.70 -13.56
CA GLY A 642 -11.30 -10.03 -13.48
C GLY A 642 -11.26 -10.84 -14.78
N TRP A 643 -10.63 -10.36 -15.84
CA TRP A 643 -10.58 -11.04 -17.15
C TRP A 643 -9.28 -11.80 -17.37
N GLY A 644 -8.19 -11.20 -16.91
CA GLY A 644 -6.84 -11.69 -17.12
C GLY A 644 -5.92 -10.54 -17.43
N SER A 645 -4.71 -10.90 -17.82
CA SER A 645 -3.66 -9.92 -18.00
C SER A 645 -3.51 -9.54 -19.48
N THR A 646 -3.08 -8.31 -19.76
CA THR A 646 -2.74 -7.89 -21.13
C THR A 646 -1.61 -8.76 -21.73
N PRO A 647 -1.51 -8.87 -23.07
CA PRO A 647 -0.45 -9.65 -23.72
C PRO A 647 0.94 -9.11 -23.40
N THR A 648 1.84 -10.00 -22.97
CA THR A 648 3.23 -9.64 -22.63
C THR A 648 4.22 -10.52 -23.41
N SER A 649 5.49 -10.12 -23.40
CA SER A 649 6.58 -10.86 -24.06
C SER A 649 7.10 -12.05 -23.23
N GLY A 650 6.67 -12.17 -21.97
CA GLY A 650 7.10 -13.18 -21.03
C GLY A 650 6.08 -14.31 -20.82
N PRO A 651 6.42 -15.30 -19.98
CA PRO A 651 5.47 -16.32 -19.55
C PRO A 651 4.30 -15.69 -18.75
N SER A 652 3.13 -16.31 -18.83
CA SER A 652 1.92 -15.86 -18.15
C SER A 652 1.31 -17.02 -17.36
N SER A 653 0.75 -16.73 -16.18
CA SER A 653 0.07 -17.70 -15.30
C SER A 653 -1.15 -18.31 -15.99
N VAL A 654 -1.93 -17.47 -16.67
CA VAL A 654 -3.00 -17.88 -17.58
C VAL A 654 -2.65 -17.52 -19.03
N PRO A 655 -3.08 -18.30 -20.03
CA PRO A 655 -2.83 -17.94 -21.42
C PRO A 655 -3.45 -16.59 -21.78
N VAL A 656 -2.68 -15.73 -22.44
CA VAL A 656 -3.07 -14.37 -22.80
C VAL A 656 -4.19 -14.36 -23.85
N LYS A 657 -5.04 -13.32 -23.79
CA LYS A 657 -6.06 -13.03 -24.81
C LYS A 657 -5.64 -11.78 -25.56
N LEU A 658 -5.94 -11.71 -26.85
CA LEU A 658 -5.56 -10.58 -27.70
C LEU A 658 -6.79 -9.68 -27.93
N PRO A 659 -6.90 -8.53 -27.25
CA PRO A 659 -8.02 -7.63 -27.45
C PRO A 659 -7.84 -6.77 -28.71
N ILE A 660 -8.96 -6.47 -29.35
CA ILE A 660 -9.11 -5.34 -30.27
C ILE A 660 -9.70 -4.18 -29.46
N VAL A 661 -9.13 -2.99 -29.62
CA VAL A 661 -9.45 -1.83 -28.77
C VAL A 661 -9.74 -0.61 -29.63
N GLN A 662 -10.85 0.07 -29.33
CA GLN A 662 -11.26 1.36 -29.90
C GLN A 662 -11.20 2.43 -28.83
N TYR A 663 -10.54 3.56 -29.10
CA TYR A 663 -10.39 4.64 -28.13
C TYR A 663 -11.55 5.63 -28.22
N TYR A 664 -12.36 5.71 -27.15
CA TYR A 664 -13.43 6.70 -27.05
C TYR A 664 -12.94 7.98 -26.34
N GLY A 665 -12.11 7.81 -25.31
CA GLY A 665 -11.48 8.92 -24.58
C GLY A 665 -12.45 9.78 -23.75
N GLN A 666 -13.67 9.29 -23.51
CA GLN A 666 -14.69 9.92 -22.65
C GLN A 666 -15.28 8.87 -21.72
N ARG A 667 -15.95 9.33 -20.66
CA ARG A 667 -16.53 8.45 -19.62
C ARG A 667 -17.89 7.90 -20.01
N ASN A 668 -18.79 8.72 -20.56
CA ASN A 668 -20.16 8.29 -20.83
C ASN A 668 -20.42 8.20 -22.34
N ALA A 669 -21.03 7.10 -22.79
CA ALA A 669 -21.42 6.93 -24.18
C ALA A 669 -22.39 8.02 -24.69
N GLU A 670 -23.16 8.61 -23.80
CA GLU A 670 -24.13 9.69 -24.09
C GLU A 670 -23.46 11.05 -24.31
N ASP A 671 -22.18 11.24 -23.94
CA ASP A 671 -21.46 12.50 -24.15
C ASP A 671 -21.26 12.79 -25.64
N GLU A 672 -21.02 11.74 -26.44
CA GLU A 672 -20.87 11.83 -27.89
C GLU A 672 -21.43 10.58 -28.59
N PRO A 673 -22.75 10.46 -28.70
CA PRO A 673 -23.40 9.19 -28.99
C PRO A 673 -23.30 8.82 -30.48
N GLN A 674 -23.09 9.77 -31.39
CA GLN A 674 -22.86 9.47 -32.81
C GLN A 674 -21.52 8.79 -33.03
N PHE A 675 -20.45 9.33 -32.43
CA PHE A 675 -19.12 8.76 -32.54
C PHE A 675 -19.00 7.44 -31.77
N TYR A 676 -19.63 7.34 -30.60
CA TYR A 676 -19.74 6.07 -29.89
C TYR A 676 -20.37 4.97 -30.76
N ARG A 677 -21.48 5.26 -31.45
CA ARG A 677 -22.12 4.32 -32.39
C ARG A 677 -21.19 3.92 -33.54
N GLU A 678 -20.39 4.85 -34.05
CA GLU A 678 -19.36 4.55 -35.06
C GLU A 678 -18.32 3.55 -34.53
N LEU A 679 -17.83 3.74 -33.31
CA LEU A 679 -16.87 2.81 -32.70
C LEU A 679 -17.47 1.42 -32.45
N VAL A 680 -18.73 1.36 -32.01
CA VAL A 680 -19.48 0.10 -31.86
C VAL A 680 -19.60 -0.63 -33.19
N ALA A 681 -19.97 0.06 -34.26
CA ALA A 681 -20.07 -0.55 -35.59
C ALA A 681 -18.73 -1.12 -36.07
N ARG A 682 -17.62 -0.39 -35.86
CA ARG A 682 -16.26 -0.88 -36.19
C ARG A 682 -15.87 -2.10 -35.37
N LEU A 683 -16.25 -2.14 -34.10
CA LEU A 683 -16.00 -3.28 -33.23
C LEU A 683 -16.82 -4.50 -33.68
N ALA A 684 -18.08 -4.30 -34.07
CA ALA A 684 -18.97 -5.32 -34.61
C ALA A 684 -18.48 -5.89 -35.96
N ASP A 685 -17.98 -5.03 -36.85
CA ASP A 685 -17.36 -5.44 -38.11
C ASP A 685 -16.15 -6.33 -37.86
N THR A 686 -15.29 -5.95 -36.92
CA THR A 686 -14.08 -6.70 -36.59
C THR A 686 -14.43 -8.05 -35.93
N ALA A 687 -15.39 -8.05 -35.01
CA ALA A 687 -15.91 -9.28 -34.38
C ALA A 687 -16.53 -10.22 -35.43
N SER A 688 -17.28 -9.66 -36.38
CA SER A 688 -17.87 -10.41 -37.50
C SER A 688 -16.79 -11.01 -38.40
N GLY A 689 -15.73 -10.27 -38.72
CA GLY A 689 -14.57 -10.77 -39.44
C GLY A 689 -13.93 -11.97 -38.72
N ARG A 690 -13.69 -11.84 -37.41
CA ARG A 690 -13.12 -12.94 -36.60
C ARG A 690 -14.00 -14.19 -36.62
N MET A 691 -15.32 -14.04 -36.50
CA MET A 691 -16.27 -15.16 -36.62
C MET A 691 -16.34 -15.77 -38.03
N GLN A 692 -16.05 -15.00 -39.08
CA GLN A 692 -16.01 -15.55 -40.44
C GLN A 692 -14.78 -16.43 -40.66
N GLU A 693 -13.66 -16.05 -40.05
CA GLU A 693 -12.38 -16.77 -40.14
C GLU A 693 -12.30 -17.99 -39.24
N ASP A 694 -13.00 -17.96 -38.09
CA ASP A 694 -12.91 -18.98 -37.06
C ASP A 694 -14.28 -19.58 -36.73
N ALA A 695 -14.49 -20.83 -37.16
CA ALA A 695 -15.75 -21.54 -37.00
C ALA A 695 -16.07 -21.86 -35.53
N ASP A 696 -15.05 -22.06 -34.69
CA ASP A 696 -15.25 -22.37 -33.27
C ASP A 696 -15.70 -21.12 -32.52
N VAL A 697 -15.09 -19.97 -32.81
CA VAL A 697 -15.54 -18.66 -32.30
C VAL A 697 -16.95 -18.36 -32.80
N LYS A 698 -17.23 -18.59 -34.09
CA LYS A 698 -18.54 -18.39 -34.69
C LYS A 698 -19.64 -19.20 -33.98
N ALA A 699 -19.40 -20.48 -33.73
CA ALA A 699 -20.35 -21.36 -33.08
C ALA A 699 -20.50 -21.04 -31.57
N SER A 700 -19.43 -20.56 -30.94
CA SER A 700 -19.43 -20.16 -29.52
C SER A 700 -20.24 -18.90 -29.26
N GLY A 701 -20.33 -18.02 -30.27
CA GLY A 701 -21.15 -16.82 -30.23
C GLY A 701 -20.46 -15.62 -29.54
N VAL A 702 -21.27 -14.61 -29.22
CA VAL A 702 -20.82 -13.32 -28.69
C VAL A 702 -21.51 -13.04 -27.36
N ILE A 703 -20.78 -12.51 -26.38
CA ILE A 703 -21.35 -12.02 -25.12
C ILE A 703 -20.93 -10.55 -24.96
N ILE A 704 -21.92 -9.66 -24.83
CA ILE A 704 -21.74 -8.21 -24.86
C ILE A 704 -22.13 -7.64 -23.50
N ASP A 705 -21.18 -6.96 -22.86
CA ASP A 705 -21.41 -6.14 -21.67
C ASP A 705 -21.78 -4.71 -22.11
N SER A 706 -22.92 -4.20 -21.64
CA SER A 706 -23.45 -2.90 -22.04
C SER A 706 -23.18 -1.80 -21.04
N ILE A 707 -23.27 -0.55 -21.49
CA ILE A 707 -23.38 0.63 -20.63
C ILE A 707 -24.52 0.51 -19.61
N ASP A 708 -24.43 1.30 -18.56
CA ASP A 708 -25.51 1.54 -17.60
C ASP A 708 -26.73 2.20 -18.26
N LEU A 709 -27.92 1.70 -17.95
CA LEU A 709 -29.17 2.30 -18.39
C LEU A 709 -29.90 3.03 -17.26
N VAL A 710 -30.56 4.13 -17.60
CA VAL A 710 -31.53 4.79 -16.73
C VAL A 710 -32.94 4.31 -17.09
N ALA A 711 -33.76 3.95 -16.10
CA ALA A 711 -35.06 3.31 -16.33
C ALA A 711 -36.05 4.10 -17.19
N LYS A 712 -35.94 5.44 -17.23
CA LYS A 712 -36.94 6.34 -17.85
C LYS A 712 -36.85 6.47 -19.37
N GLY A 713 -36.09 5.61 -20.06
CA GLY A 713 -35.82 5.79 -21.49
C GLY A 713 -34.81 6.92 -21.75
N GLY A 714 -34.28 7.02 -22.97
CA GLY A 714 -33.31 8.05 -23.35
C GLY A 714 -32.34 7.60 -24.43
N GLU A 715 -31.30 8.41 -24.65
CA GLU A 715 -30.23 8.15 -25.64
C GLU A 715 -29.58 6.77 -25.40
N GLY A 716 -29.39 6.35 -24.15
CA GLY A 716 -28.91 5.00 -23.80
C GLY A 716 -29.72 3.84 -24.39
N TYR A 717 -31.05 3.95 -24.53
CA TYR A 717 -31.85 2.90 -25.17
C TYR A 717 -31.65 2.86 -26.70
N ASP A 718 -31.36 3.99 -27.31
CA ASP A 718 -31.08 4.07 -28.74
C ASP A 718 -29.65 3.65 -29.05
N ILE A 719 -28.71 3.92 -28.13
CA ILE A 719 -27.38 3.31 -28.14
C ILE A 719 -27.49 1.79 -28.00
N LEU A 720 -28.30 1.29 -27.07
CA LEU A 720 -28.51 -0.14 -26.90
C LEU A 720 -29.10 -0.78 -28.17
N ALA A 721 -30.10 -0.15 -28.78
CA ALA A 721 -30.68 -0.64 -30.03
C ALA A 721 -29.65 -0.70 -31.15
N HIS A 722 -28.78 0.31 -31.24
CA HIS A 722 -27.66 0.27 -32.18
C HIS A 722 -26.72 -0.91 -31.93
N ILE A 723 -26.37 -1.20 -30.66
CA ILE A 723 -25.57 -2.39 -30.30
C ILE A 723 -26.29 -3.69 -30.72
N VAL A 724 -27.61 -3.78 -30.46
CA VAL A 724 -28.42 -4.95 -30.84
C VAL A 724 -28.39 -5.18 -32.35
N ASP A 725 -28.51 -4.12 -33.14
CA ASP A 725 -28.52 -4.19 -34.60
C ASP A 725 -27.14 -4.56 -35.15
N GLU A 726 -26.08 -3.85 -34.76
CA GLU A 726 -24.71 -4.04 -35.26
C GLU A 726 -24.18 -5.45 -34.94
N PHE A 727 -24.40 -5.94 -33.72
CA PHE A 727 -23.98 -7.29 -33.34
C PHE A 727 -25.02 -8.38 -33.68
N SER A 728 -26.15 -8.02 -34.28
CA SER A 728 -27.26 -8.95 -34.59
C SER A 728 -27.67 -9.79 -33.37
N VAL A 729 -27.81 -9.14 -32.21
CA VAL A 729 -28.11 -9.77 -30.91
C VAL A 729 -29.44 -10.53 -30.98
N ASN A 730 -29.44 -11.79 -30.59
CA ASN A 730 -30.63 -12.65 -30.56
C ASN A 730 -31.09 -13.00 -29.14
N VAL A 731 -30.31 -12.67 -28.11
CA VAL A 731 -30.70 -12.83 -26.70
C VAL A 731 -30.34 -11.55 -25.94
N ILE A 732 -31.33 -10.89 -25.34
CA ILE A 732 -31.15 -9.72 -24.47
C ILE A 732 -31.48 -10.16 -23.05
N VAL A 733 -30.51 -10.06 -22.15
CA VAL A 733 -30.65 -10.40 -20.73
C VAL A 733 -30.76 -9.11 -19.93
N VAL A 734 -31.91 -8.90 -19.30
CA VAL A 734 -32.20 -7.70 -18.49
C VAL A 734 -32.07 -8.03 -17.01
N LEU A 735 -31.12 -7.40 -16.34
CA LEU A 735 -30.82 -7.62 -14.93
C LEU A 735 -31.56 -6.63 -14.02
N GLY A 736 -32.28 -7.16 -13.03
CA GLY A 736 -32.72 -6.40 -11.86
C GLY A 736 -33.71 -5.25 -12.08
N SER A 737 -34.37 -5.17 -13.26
CA SER A 737 -35.35 -4.13 -13.55
C SER A 737 -36.51 -4.64 -14.41
N ALA A 738 -37.66 -4.83 -13.76
CA ALA A 738 -38.89 -5.22 -14.44
C ALA A 738 -39.38 -4.15 -15.43
N GLU A 739 -39.22 -2.86 -15.09
CA GLU A 739 -39.57 -1.74 -15.98
C GLU A 739 -38.75 -1.75 -17.27
N MET A 740 -37.43 -1.94 -17.16
CA MET A 740 -36.55 -2.06 -18.33
C MET A 740 -36.87 -3.32 -19.14
N ASN A 741 -37.17 -4.44 -18.46
CA ASN A 741 -37.55 -5.67 -19.12
C ASN A 741 -38.83 -5.49 -19.94
N ASP A 742 -39.83 -4.82 -19.39
CA ASP A 742 -41.07 -4.50 -20.11
C ASP A 742 -40.82 -3.59 -21.32
N ALA A 743 -39.97 -2.56 -21.15
CA ALA A 743 -39.62 -1.64 -22.23
C ALA A 743 -38.88 -2.36 -23.37
N LEU A 744 -37.87 -3.18 -23.05
CA LEU A 744 -37.07 -3.92 -24.02
C LEU A 744 -37.86 -5.07 -24.65
N SER A 745 -38.73 -5.74 -23.89
CA SER A 745 -39.66 -6.75 -24.42
C SER A 745 -40.64 -6.14 -25.43
N LYS A 746 -41.17 -4.94 -25.16
CA LYS A 746 -42.01 -4.19 -26.11
C LYS A 746 -41.24 -3.76 -27.36
N ARG A 747 -39.97 -3.36 -27.21
CA ARG A 747 -39.13 -2.89 -28.32
C ARG A 747 -38.67 -4.05 -29.22
N PHE A 748 -38.19 -5.14 -28.64
CA PHE A 748 -37.49 -6.21 -29.36
C PHE A 748 -38.19 -7.57 -29.39
N GLY A 749 -39.15 -7.85 -28.50
CA GLY A 749 -39.70 -9.20 -28.32
C GLY A 749 -40.47 -9.78 -29.52
N THR A 750 -40.87 -8.93 -30.47
CA THR A 750 -41.48 -9.36 -31.76
C THR A 750 -40.57 -9.13 -32.95
N GLN A 751 -39.35 -8.64 -32.74
CA GLN A 751 -38.39 -8.34 -33.79
C GLN A 751 -37.54 -9.57 -34.14
N GLN A 752 -36.87 -9.48 -35.28
CA GLN A 752 -35.90 -10.45 -35.73
C GLN A 752 -34.59 -9.74 -36.01
N THR A 753 -33.49 -10.46 -35.83
CA THR A 753 -32.14 -10.02 -36.21
C THR A 753 -32.04 -9.81 -37.72
N GLY A 754 -30.97 -9.15 -38.18
CA GLY A 754 -30.68 -8.98 -39.62
C GLY A 754 -30.58 -10.30 -40.41
N VAL A 755 -30.39 -11.42 -39.73
CA VAL A 755 -30.34 -12.78 -40.32
C VAL A 755 -31.63 -13.59 -40.12
N GLY A 756 -32.72 -12.96 -39.62
CA GLY A 756 -34.04 -13.56 -39.51
C GLY A 756 -34.27 -14.42 -38.26
N GLU A 757 -33.38 -14.36 -37.27
CA GLU A 757 -33.55 -15.06 -35.99
C GLU A 757 -34.43 -14.23 -35.04
N PRO A 758 -35.37 -14.84 -34.29
CA PRO A 758 -36.14 -14.11 -33.28
C PRO A 758 -35.24 -13.56 -32.18
N ILE A 759 -35.57 -12.36 -31.67
CA ILE A 759 -34.88 -11.77 -30.52
C ILE A 759 -35.62 -12.17 -29.24
N HIS A 760 -34.90 -12.84 -28.34
CA HIS A 760 -35.42 -13.25 -27.03
C HIS A 760 -35.03 -12.25 -25.95
N VAL A 761 -36.00 -11.68 -25.25
CA VAL A 761 -35.76 -10.84 -24.06
C VAL A 761 -36.01 -11.69 -22.81
N VAL A 762 -35.00 -11.81 -21.97
CA VAL A 762 -35.00 -12.65 -20.76
C VAL A 762 -34.69 -11.77 -19.57
N SER A 763 -35.50 -11.84 -18.52
CA SER A 763 -35.21 -11.16 -17.26
C SER A 763 -34.50 -12.11 -16.30
N LEU A 764 -33.45 -11.61 -15.64
CA LEU A 764 -32.88 -12.25 -14.47
C LEU A 764 -32.93 -11.29 -13.29
N ASP A 765 -33.12 -11.85 -12.10
CA ASP A 765 -32.97 -11.08 -10.87
C ASP A 765 -31.52 -10.64 -10.71
N LYS A 766 -31.31 -9.41 -10.20
CA LYS A 766 -29.98 -9.01 -9.78
C LYS A 766 -29.56 -9.88 -8.59
N SER A 767 -28.26 -10.15 -8.47
CA SER A 767 -27.75 -10.73 -7.23
C SER A 767 -28.00 -9.75 -6.08
N ASP A 768 -28.45 -10.26 -4.94
CA ASP A 768 -28.58 -9.52 -3.69
C ASP A 768 -27.22 -9.07 -3.13
N GLY A 769 -26.12 -9.69 -3.59
CA GLY A 769 -24.75 -9.22 -3.36
C GLY A 769 -24.27 -8.15 -4.34
N ALA A 770 -25.00 -7.89 -5.42
CA ALA A 770 -24.72 -6.78 -6.32
C ALA A 770 -25.21 -5.47 -5.68
N GLY A 771 -24.32 -4.50 -5.56
CA GLY A 771 -24.59 -3.25 -4.90
C GLY A 771 -23.64 -2.14 -5.36
N PRO A 772 -23.93 -0.90 -4.95
CA PRO A 772 -23.19 0.27 -5.41
C PRO A 772 -21.70 0.14 -5.12
N ARG A 773 -20.90 0.57 -6.08
CA ARG A 773 -19.44 0.70 -5.96
C ARG A 773 -19.11 2.16 -5.65
N SER A 774 -18.26 2.39 -4.64
CA SER A 774 -17.87 3.76 -4.31
C SER A 774 -17.00 4.35 -5.42
N ASN A 775 -17.06 5.67 -5.63
CA ASN A 775 -16.22 6.35 -6.61
C ASN A 775 -14.72 6.11 -6.32
N MET A 776 -14.33 6.10 -5.04
CA MET A 776 -12.96 5.82 -4.60
C MET A 776 -12.50 4.40 -4.96
N LEU A 777 -13.37 3.39 -4.81
CA LEU A 777 -13.05 2.02 -5.22
C LEU A 777 -12.85 1.94 -6.74
N MET A 778 -13.74 2.59 -7.49
CA MET A 778 -13.67 2.63 -8.95
C MET A 778 -12.42 3.36 -9.44
N GLU A 779 -12.02 4.44 -8.78
CA GLU A 779 -10.79 5.18 -9.07
C GLU A 779 -9.55 4.33 -8.85
N ARG A 780 -9.41 3.72 -7.67
CA ARG A 780 -8.29 2.81 -7.37
C ARG A 780 -8.22 1.62 -8.32
N ASN A 781 -9.38 1.10 -8.76
CA ASN A 781 -9.41 0.05 -9.78
C ASN A 781 -8.86 0.54 -11.12
N ARG A 782 -9.23 1.74 -11.57
CA ARG A 782 -8.68 2.33 -12.79
C ARG A 782 -7.17 2.54 -12.66
N GLU A 783 -6.70 3.04 -11.52
CA GLU A 783 -5.27 3.22 -11.23
C GLU A 783 -4.51 1.89 -11.27
N ALA A 784 -5.03 0.86 -10.60
CA ALA A 784 -4.44 -0.46 -10.59
C ALA A 784 -4.36 -1.07 -12.00
N VAL A 785 -5.39 -0.90 -12.84
CA VAL A 785 -5.38 -1.33 -14.25
C VAL A 785 -4.34 -0.57 -15.08
N ILE A 786 -4.23 0.75 -14.90
CA ILE A 786 -3.21 1.56 -15.60
C ILE A 786 -1.81 1.13 -15.18
N LYS A 787 -1.58 0.93 -13.88
CA LYS A 787 -0.30 0.47 -13.33
C LYS A 787 0.05 -0.93 -13.84
N GLU A 788 -0.90 -1.86 -13.81
CA GLU A 788 -0.74 -3.23 -14.31
C GLU A 788 -0.36 -3.24 -15.80
N TYR A 789 -0.92 -2.33 -16.61
CA TYR A 789 -0.57 -2.23 -18.03
C TYR A 789 0.92 -1.96 -18.27
N PHE A 790 1.54 -1.08 -17.48
CA PHE A 790 2.95 -0.71 -17.65
C PHE A 790 3.90 -1.62 -16.86
N PHE A 791 3.56 -1.97 -15.62
CA PHE A 791 4.45 -2.64 -14.67
C PHE A 791 4.07 -4.09 -14.36
N GLY A 792 2.93 -4.57 -14.87
CA GLY A 792 2.40 -5.88 -14.52
C GLY A 792 1.95 -5.97 -13.07
N ASP A 793 1.88 -7.20 -12.56
CA ASP A 793 1.43 -7.50 -11.19
C ASP A 793 2.53 -8.19 -10.37
N ALA A 794 2.24 -8.54 -9.11
CA ALA A 794 3.19 -9.22 -8.22
C ALA A 794 3.63 -10.61 -8.75
N ARG A 795 2.80 -11.25 -9.57
CA ARG A 795 3.10 -12.56 -10.17
C ARG A 795 3.91 -12.41 -11.46
N ARG A 796 3.89 -11.22 -12.07
CA ARG A 796 4.52 -10.92 -13.36
C ARG A 796 4.86 -9.43 -13.48
N THR A 797 6.06 -9.08 -13.06
CA THR A 797 6.62 -7.73 -13.23
C THR A 797 7.02 -7.46 -14.68
N LEU A 798 6.65 -6.29 -15.19
CA LEU A 798 7.04 -5.77 -16.50
C LEU A 798 8.05 -4.64 -16.34
N SER A 799 8.88 -4.45 -17.36
CA SER A 799 9.93 -3.43 -17.38
C SER A 799 9.63 -2.40 -18.47
N PRO A 800 8.75 -1.41 -18.21
CA PRO A 800 8.49 -0.36 -19.16
C PRO A 800 9.73 0.54 -19.30
N GLN A 801 9.82 1.27 -20.41
CA GLN A 801 10.97 2.12 -20.72
C GLN A 801 10.60 3.60 -20.74
N ILE A 802 11.35 4.40 -19.98
CA ILE A 802 11.28 5.86 -20.08
C ILE A 802 12.09 6.31 -21.30
N GLN A 803 11.44 7.04 -22.19
CA GLN A 803 12.04 7.61 -23.38
C GLN A 803 11.93 9.13 -23.35
N GLN A 804 13.06 9.82 -23.55
CA GLN A 804 13.08 11.27 -23.70
C GLN A 804 13.02 11.64 -25.19
N VAL A 805 11.99 12.38 -25.58
CA VAL A 805 11.64 12.64 -26.99
C VAL A 805 11.50 14.15 -27.24
N ASP A 806 11.91 14.61 -28.42
CA ASP A 806 11.73 16.01 -28.83
C ASP A 806 10.27 16.32 -29.16
N PHE A 807 9.80 17.52 -28.81
CA PHE A 807 8.44 17.96 -29.15
C PHE A 807 8.16 17.82 -30.66
N GLY A 808 9.16 18.17 -31.49
CA GLY A 808 9.03 18.13 -32.95
C GLY A 808 8.92 16.72 -33.55
N SER A 809 9.27 15.68 -32.79
CA SER A 809 9.09 14.28 -33.22
C SER A 809 7.72 13.69 -32.86
N LEU A 810 6.91 14.39 -32.08
CA LEU A 810 5.61 13.89 -31.63
C LEU A 810 4.47 14.52 -32.43
N VAL A 811 3.41 13.72 -32.61
CA VAL A 811 2.14 14.17 -33.18
C VAL A 811 1.05 13.81 -32.19
N ILE A 812 0.71 14.76 -31.33
CA ILE A 812 -0.29 14.60 -30.27
C ILE A 812 -1.55 15.37 -30.68
N TYR A 813 -2.70 14.73 -30.52
CA TYR A 813 -4.02 15.34 -30.67
C TYR A 813 -4.75 15.34 -29.33
N LYS A 814 -5.31 16.47 -28.94
CA LYS A 814 -6.19 16.60 -27.78
C LYS A 814 -7.65 16.53 -28.19
N LEU A 815 -8.45 15.81 -27.41
CA LEU A 815 -9.89 15.76 -27.51
C LEU A 815 -10.54 17.03 -26.93
N GLN A 816 -11.14 17.86 -27.78
CA GLN A 816 -11.89 19.06 -27.37
C GLN A 816 -13.40 18.82 -27.25
N ASP A 817 -14.10 19.84 -26.72
CA ASP A 817 -15.57 19.85 -26.61
C ASP A 817 -16.20 19.65 -27.99
N GLY A 818 -17.23 18.80 -28.03
CA GLY A 818 -17.90 18.44 -29.28
C GLY A 818 -17.14 17.44 -30.15
N GLY A 819 -16.18 16.70 -29.59
CA GLY A 819 -15.63 15.53 -30.26
C GLY A 819 -14.65 15.81 -31.39
N ARG A 820 -13.97 16.96 -31.36
CA ARG A 820 -12.97 17.29 -32.38
C ARG A 820 -11.56 17.04 -31.86
N LEU A 821 -10.73 16.37 -32.66
CA LEU A 821 -9.29 16.27 -32.39
C LEU A 821 -8.57 17.52 -32.89
N VAL A 822 -7.82 18.15 -31.99
CA VAL A 822 -6.99 19.33 -32.29
C VAL A 822 -5.54 18.98 -32.01
N ARG A 823 -4.64 19.35 -32.92
CA ARG A 823 -3.21 19.09 -32.72
C ARG A 823 -2.70 19.95 -31.56
N GLU A 824 -2.07 19.30 -30.59
CA GLU A 824 -1.58 19.90 -29.36
C GLU A 824 -0.05 19.76 -29.30
N GLN A 825 0.65 20.79 -28.83
CA GLN A 825 2.08 20.67 -28.52
C GLN A 825 2.22 20.13 -27.10
N PRO A 826 3.25 19.33 -26.79
CA PRO A 826 3.49 18.91 -25.42
C PRO A 826 3.57 20.10 -24.46
N SER A 827 2.90 19.98 -23.33
CA SER A 827 2.84 21.01 -22.27
C SER A 827 2.79 20.35 -20.89
N SER A 828 3.15 21.10 -19.86
CA SER A 828 3.09 20.68 -18.45
C SER A 828 1.74 20.08 -18.04
N VAL A 829 0.63 20.56 -18.61
CA VAL A 829 -0.73 20.03 -18.37
C VAL A 829 -0.91 18.58 -18.84
N MET A 830 -0.07 18.09 -19.77
CA MET A 830 -0.07 16.69 -20.19
C MET A 830 0.65 15.77 -19.23
N GLN A 831 1.40 16.30 -18.25
CA GLN A 831 2.07 15.46 -17.28
C GLN A 831 1.04 14.57 -16.59
N HIS A 832 1.45 13.33 -16.41
CA HIS A 832 0.69 12.27 -15.79
C HIS A 832 -0.54 11.74 -16.53
N TRP A 833 -0.74 12.16 -17.78
CA TRP A 833 -1.75 11.57 -18.65
C TRP A 833 -1.23 10.34 -19.38
N THR A 834 -2.13 9.35 -19.56
CA THR A 834 -1.94 8.32 -20.57
C THR A 834 -2.45 8.80 -21.92
N LEU A 835 -1.67 8.56 -22.98
CA LEU A 835 -2.03 8.85 -24.37
C LEU A 835 -2.20 7.55 -25.15
N ALA A 836 -3.30 7.43 -25.89
CA ALA A 836 -3.52 6.30 -26.78
C ALA A 836 -2.68 6.45 -28.05
N ILE A 837 -1.85 5.48 -28.37
CA ILE A 837 -1.13 5.40 -29.64
C ILE A 837 -2.07 4.78 -30.66
N MET A 838 -2.43 5.54 -31.69
CA MET A 838 -3.41 5.11 -32.69
C MET A 838 -2.74 4.36 -33.83
N HIS A 839 -3.39 3.31 -34.32
CA HIS A 839 -2.99 2.54 -35.50
C HIS A 839 -3.34 3.31 -36.79
N ALA A 840 -2.77 4.49 -36.95
CA ALA A 840 -2.94 5.40 -38.08
C ALA A 840 -1.58 6.00 -38.50
N SER A 841 -1.54 6.67 -39.65
CA SER A 841 -0.40 7.47 -40.09
C SER A 841 -0.49 8.87 -39.49
N THR A 842 0.66 9.51 -39.19
CA THR A 842 0.69 10.90 -38.72
C THR A 842 0.20 11.92 -39.75
N ARG A 843 -0.04 11.48 -40.99
CA ARG A 843 -0.55 12.29 -42.10
C ARG A 843 -2.04 12.09 -42.36
N ASP A 844 -2.67 11.13 -41.67
CA ASP A 844 -4.10 10.90 -41.81
C ASP A 844 -4.88 12.08 -41.22
N THR A 845 -6.15 12.23 -41.64
CA THR A 845 -6.98 13.31 -41.12
C THR A 845 -7.31 13.05 -39.64
N PRO A 846 -7.56 14.10 -38.83
CA PRO A 846 -7.92 13.92 -37.43
C PRO A 846 -9.11 12.96 -37.23
N GLU A 847 -10.08 12.95 -38.14
CA GLU A 847 -11.24 12.05 -38.11
C GLU A 847 -10.83 10.59 -38.32
N THR A 848 -9.92 10.32 -39.26
CA THR A 848 -9.39 8.96 -39.49
C THR A 848 -8.55 8.49 -38.30
N ILE A 849 -7.74 9.38 -37.71
CA ILE A 849 -6.94 9.07 -36.52
C ILE A 849 -7.85 8.76 -35.33
N ARG A 850 -8.91 9.54 -35.13
CA ARG A 850 -9.88 9.39 -34.03
C ARG A 850 -10.57 8.03 -34.05
N ALA A 851 -10.94 7.55 -35.24
CA ALA A 851 -11.66 6.29 -35.42
C ALA A 851 -10.75 5.06 -35.66
N ALA A 852 -9.42 5.22 -35.55
CA ALA A 852 -8.48 4.13 -35.71
C ALA A 852 -8.40 3.25 -34.44
N GLY A 853 -8.00 1.99 -34.61
CA GLY A 853 -7.76 1.10 -33.47
C GLY A 853 -6.54 1.53 -32.65
N VAL A 854 -6.50 1.11 -31.39
CA VAL A 854 -5.39 1.40 -30.47
C VAL A 854 -4.26 0.38 -30.64
N MET A 855 -3.02 0.86 -30.74
CA MET A 855 -1.82 0.01 -30.71
C MET A 855 -1.33 -0.25 -29.28
N GLY A 856 -1.52 0.72 -28.40
CA GLY A 856 -1.10 0.69 -27.00
C GLY A 856 -1.14 2.09 -26.40
N TYR A 857 -0.59 2.24 -25.20
CA TYR A 857 -0.60 3.50 -24.47
C TYR A 857 0.80 3.92 -24.07
N VAL A 858 1.02 5.22 -23.93
CA VAL A 858 2.20 5.81 -23.28
C VAL A 858 1.75 6.70 -22.14
N TYR A 859 2.57 6.79 -21.11
CA TYR A 859 2.34 7.70 -20.00
C TYR A 859 3.34 8.85 -20.03
N VAL A 860 2.86 10.08 -19.94
CA VAL A 860 3.72 11.28 -19.93
C VAL A 860 4.21 11.51 -18.51
N SER A 861 5.49 11.24 -18.23
CA SER A 861 6.02 11.40 -16.87
C SER A 861 6.54 12.79 -16.56
N ASP A 862 7.05 13.50 -17.57
CA ASP A 862 7.65 14.83 -17.39
C ASP A 862 7.64 15.58 -18.73
N VAL A 863 7.46 16.89 -18.65
CA VAL A 863 7.45 17.79 -19.82
C VAL A 863 8.32 19.00 -19.51
N ASP A 864 9.47 19.06 -20.18
CA ASP A 864 10.41 20.17 -20.10
C ASP A 864 10.15 21.10 -21.29
N GLU A 865 9.34 22.14 -21.07
CA GLU A 865 8.96 23.12 -22.08
C GLU A 865 10.15 23.98 -22.54
N GLU A 866 11.10 24.27 -21.65
CA GLU A 866 12.30 25.06 -21.96
C GLU A 866 13.23 24.32 -22.93
N ARG A 867 13.50 23.05 -22.65
CA ARG A 867 14.33 22.19 -23.50
C ARG A 867 13.55 21.57 -24.66
N ARG A 868 12.23 21.74 -24.69
CA ARG A 868 11.29 21.14 -25.67
C ARG A 868 11.43 19.61 -25.73
N LYS A 869 11.50 18.98 -24.56
CA LYS A 869 11.64 17.53 -24.37
C LYS A 869 10.50 16.98 -23.52
N VAL A 870 9.99 15.81 -23.88
CA VAL A 870 9.01 15.05 -23.09
C VAL A 870 9.66 13.75 -22.64
N LYS A 871 9.48 13.35 -21.38
CA LYS A 871 9.74 11.98 -20.94
C LYS A 871 8.43 11.20 -20.97
N MET A 872 8.43 10.08 -21.67
CA MET A 872 7.28 9.19 -21.75
C MET A 872 7.67 7.77 -21.36
N LEU A 873 6.87 7.16 -20.50
CA LEU A 873 6.93 5.75 -20.19
C LEU A 873 6.18 4.97 -21.29
N ALA A 874 6.89 4.04 -21.93
CA ALA A 874 6.35 3.17 -22.97
C ALA A 874 6.42 1.69 -22.52
N PRO A 875 5.40 0.86 -22.79
CA PRO A 875 5.38 -0.54 -22.37
C PRO A 875 6.38 -1.41 -23.15
N VAL A 876 6.82 -0.96 -24.33
CA VAL A 876 7.76 -1.68 -25.20
C VAL A 876 8.89 -0.78 -25.68
N SER A 877 10.07 -1.37 -25.88
CA SER A 877 11.23 -0.71 -26.46
C SER A 877 11.01 -0.44 -27.95
N GLY A 878 10.66 0.79 -28.30
CA GLY A 878 10.40 1.20 -29.68
C GLY A 878 10.45 2.72 -29.80
N ARG A 879 10.89 3.23 -30.95
CA ARG A 879 11.00 4.68 -31.16
C ARG A 879 9.61 5.31 -31.16
N LEU A 880 9.37 6.25 -30.27
CA LEU A 880 8.14 7.04 -30.26
C LEU A 880 8.16 8.13 -31.36
N GLY A 881 6.98 8.45 -31.90
CA GLY A 881 6.75 9.58 -32.82
C GLY A 881 6.42 9.22 -34.28
N ASP A 882 6.44 7.94 -34.64
CA ASP A 882 6.02 7.47 -35.97
C ASP A 882 4.49 7.29 -36.11
N ARG A 883 3.77 7.33 -34.99
CA ARG A 883 2.31 7.19 -34.89
C ARG A 883 1.68 8.39 -34.17
N PRO A 884 0.46 8.78 -34.55
CA PRO A 884 -0.27 9.82 -33.83
C PRO A 884 -0.74 9.32 -32.47
N MET A 885 -0.69 10.19 -31.47
CA MET A 885 -1.14 9.94 -30.11
C MET A 885 -2.38 10.78 -29.82
N VAL A 886 -3.36 10.22 -29.11
CA VAL A 886 -4.59 10.91 -28.72
C VAL A 886 -4.65 11.06 -27.20
N TRP A 887 -4.75 12.30 -26.76
CA TRP A 887 -5.05 12.72 -25.39
C TRP A 887 -6.57 12.85 -25.24
N GLY A 888 -7.17 11.93 -24.50
CA GLY A 888 -8.61 11.95 -24.20
C GLY A 888 -8.96 12.92 -23.06
N ARG A 889 -10.19 12.77 -22.56
CA ARG A 889 -10.70 13.41 -21.35
C ARG A 889 -10.91 12.42 -20.21
N TRP A 890 -10.86 11.13 -20.54
CA TRP A 890 -11.02 10.03 -19.62
C TRP A 890 -10.07 8.88 -19.99
N PRO A 891 -9.44 8.22 -19.01
CA PRO A 891 -9.44 8.56 -17.58
C PRO A 891 -8.66 9.85 -17.30
N GLU A 892 -8.98 10.53 -16.20
CA GLU A 892 -8.28 11.72 -15.68
C GLU A 892 -6.80 11.40 -15.34
N PRO A 893 -5.91 12.41 -15.25
CA PRO A 893 -4.49 12.19 -14.98
C PRO A 893 -4.25 11.68 -13.56
N TYR A 894 -3.19 10.90 -13.38
CA TYR A 894 -2.93 10.13 -12.16
C TYR A 894 -1.59 10.48 -11.48
N ILE A 895 -1.53 10.48 -10.15
CA ILE A 895 -0.34 10.73 -9.31
C ILE A 895 0.88 9.88 -9.74
N ASN A 896 1.86 10.48 -10.41
CA ASN A 896 3.18 9.92 -10.75
C ASN A 896 3.33 8.37 -10.77
N LEU A 897 3.24 7.72 -11.95
CA LEU A 897 3.51 6.27 -12.12
C LEU A 897 4.97 5.89 -11.79
N LEU A 898 5.83 6.87 -11.51
CA LEU A 898 7.27 6.71 -11.31
C LEU A 898 7.77 7.22 -9.94
N GLY A 899 6.89 7.62 -9.00
CA GLY A 899 7.28 8.09 -7.67
C GLY A 899 6.39 9.18 -7.11
#